data_AF-A0A2R6FC63-F1
#
_entry.id   AF-A0A2R6FC63-F1
#
_cell.length_a   1.000
_cell.length_b   1.000
_cell.length_c   1.000
_cell.angle_alpha   90.00
_cell.angle_beta   90.00
_cell.angle_gamma   90.00
#
_symmetry.space_group_name_H-M   'P 1'
#
loop_
_entity.id
_entity.type
_entity.pdbx_description
1 polymer ?
#
loop_
_entity_poly.entity_id
_entity_poly.type
_entity_poly.pdbx_seq_one_letter_code
_entity_poly.pdbx_strand_id
1 'polypeptide(L)'
;MDISRRTLLEASAAATVGAGVTGIATAAKDRESRETDSEDTLTDAAPTVVGDIKRFSTTAFGAEMTGPFVFEDGSLLHSIQHPSRDNDAPWDRGGIGYYSGFTFDFSGTNEDFTEPSPPEGEQQDYARAADVEFEYLIQEGDSINGGTERWGFVQTPDGRAITADRFAGTAYNDPGHNPDSNQFVATNDEGTEGYMFTNDETSPGNIMRTPLSQNDDGEWEADAENAINTVNTPQFRDIGGTRINCYGDLTPWGTPVSSEEHYAHPRSNLTNSMSDIQEADSAAGLVAAAEFWNRPNPPAIQDAVNSYDEVDGWYVQGNWNLPGVEYLAYYLGAETVPAGDENPTAPISDTYPNPYRYGYHVEIQDPTAAAENITPVKHYAMGRASWEAPDFLPDERTVYGCSDGDSKGIYKFVADEPIPSYDDPMDVAGTLYAIKVTNDSASSGQSPAEAPLEVEWLELGHASNREIESWIAEYDGVTQADYLESHTDWSEGDDVTDEVLKEADLEVIENGNQDYISREDIVEWGRQYAANGPDGVDEDLRRVPFLETREAGKEAGASIEFNKAEGVDSADDAQPGDYIYFGISEFNDDLAGPSNDGGDIALERVDGGVVYRAELESDYNVSTLEPVIVGPDFTEEQAMADVDDSLRNVDNVYTMRDGRVLCCEDGWRGGNRSYPNDAMYVYEPEENAAESSSGGTDNGEESDDSESSSDDGGSSSDDSGANAIQAGDDSTEQATGGSGPGFGVAAAVAALGAGAYGRLQRADED
;
A
#
# COMPACT_ATOMS: atom_id res chain seq x y z
N MET A 1 21.09 43.58 -6.92
CA MET A 1 20.53 44.53 -7.91
C MET A 1 20.98 44.03 -9.28
N ASP A 2 20.20 43.30 -10.07
CA ASP A 2 18.75 43.00 -10.12
C ASP A 2 18.62 41.55 -10.59
N ILE A 3 17.87 40.64 -9.94
CA ILE A 3 16.40 40.52 -9.89
C ILE A 3 15.76 40.59 -11.29
N SER A 4 15.59 39.44 -11.95
CA SER A 4 14.39 39.11 -12.73
C SER A 4 14.57 37.76 -13.45
N ARG A 5 13.98 36.70 -12.87
CA ARG A 5 13.43 35.51 -13.56
C ARG A 5 12.81 34.49 -12.58
N ARG A 6 12.16 34.97 -11.51
CA ARG A 6 11.08 34.25 -10.83
C ARG A 6 9.81 34.95 -11.24
N THR A 7 8.88 34.25 -11.91
CA THR A 7 7.42 34.26 -11.74
C THR A 7 6.81 33.48 -12.92
N LEU A 8 5.84 32.62 -12.62
CA LEU A 8 4.95 31.83 -13.51
C LEU A 8 5.45 30.42 -13.86
N LEU A 9 5.61 29.59 -12.83
CA LEU A 9 5.01 28.26 -12.86
C LEU A 9 3.60 28.46 -12.27
N GLU A 10 2.60 28.51 -13.15
CA GLU A 10 1.21 28.35 -12.73
C GLU A 10 1.06 26.92 -12.23
N ALA A 11 0.48 26.77 -11.04
CA ALA A 11 0.13 25.49 -10.46
C ALA A 11 -0.71 24.68 -11.45
N SER A 12 -0.09 23.69 -12.08
CA SER A 12 -0.80 22.56 -12.64
C SER A 12 -1.40 21.81 -11.45
N ALA A 13 -2.73 21.73 -11.41
CA ALA A 13 -3.43 20.87 -10.48
C ALA A 13 -2.95 19.42 -10.73
N ALA A 14 -2.04 18.95 -9.89
CA ALA A 14 -1.75 17.53 -9.74
C ALA A 14 -3.03 16.89 -9.18
N ALA A 15 -3.43 15.78 -9.79
CA ALA A 15 -4.59 15.02 -9.37
C ALA A 15 -4.35 14.56 -7.93
N THR A 16 -5.26 14.91 -7.03
CA THR A 16 -5.33 14.34 -5.69
C THR A 16 -5.81 12.90 -5.84
N VAL A 17 -4.89 11.95 -5.93
CA VAL A 17 -5.17 10.54 -5.65
C VAL A 17 -4.83 10.37 -4.18
N GLY A 18 -5.88 10.31 -3.36
CA GLY A 18 -5.77 10.02 -1.94
C GLY A 18 -6.97 9.17 -1.60
N ALA A 19 -6.72 7.94 -1.18
CA ALA A 19 -7.70 7.08 -0.53
C ALA A 19 -8.34 7.90 0.60
N GLY A 20 -9.60 8.24 0.44
CA GLY A 20 -10.22 9.33 1.18
C GLY A 20 -11.53 9.73 0.54
N VAL A 21 -12.56 8.94 0.81
CA VAL A 21 -13.93 9.14 0.31
C VAL A 21 -14.50 10.48 0.77
N THR A 22 -14.20 11.57 0.06
CA THR A 22 -14.98 12.82 0.13
C THR A 22 -15.13 13.45 -1.25
N GLY A 23 -16.22 13.08 -1.93
CA GLY A 23 -16.72 13.80 -3.10
C GLY A 23 -16.71 12.99 -4.40
N ILE A 24 -17.46 11.89 -4.43
CA ILE A 24 -17.79 11.12 -5.64
C ILE A 24 -18.30 12.10 -6.72
N ALA A 25 -17.48 12.37 -7.74
CA ALA A 25 -18.01 12.64 -9.07
C ALA A 25 -18.79 11.38 -9.43
N THR A 26 -20.13 11.46 -9.49
CA THR A 26 -21.05 10.32 -9.66
C THR A 26 -20.49 9.27 -10.62
N ALA A 27 -19.87 8.22 -10.07
CA ALA A 27 -19.37 7.09 -10.85
C ALA A 27 -20.61 6.39 -11.42
N ALA A 28 -20.73 6.38 -12.73
CA ALA A 28 -21.83 5.68 -13.40
C ALA A 28 -21.48 4.19 -13.48
N LYS A 29 -22.48 3.33 -13.17
CA LYS A 29 -22.41 1.87 -13.35
C LYS A 29 -22.05 1.52 -14.81
N ASP A 30 -22.82 2.06 -15.76
CA ASP A 30 -22.55 1.85 -17.18
C ASP A 30 -21.66 2.96 -17.77
N ARG A 31 -20.58 2.57 -18.47
CA ARG A 31 -19.80 3.45 -19.36
C ARG A 31 -20.11 3.14 -20.82
N GLU A 32 -20.08 4.15 -21.69
CA GLU A 32 -20.25 3.92 -23.13
C GLU A 32 -19.04 3.11 -23.64
N SER A 33 -19.29 1.93 -24.23
CA SER A 33 -18.24 1.13 -24.84
C SER A 33 -17.63 1.87 -26.05
N ARG A 34 -16.30 1.83 -26.16
CA ARG A 34 -15.54 2.39 -27.29
C ARG A 34 -14.78 1.28 -28.02
N GLU A 35 -14.68 1.39 -29.35
CA GLU A 35 -13.75 0.55 -30.13
C GLU A 35 -12.31 1.02 -29.83
N THR A 36 -11.50 0.14 -29.26
CA THR A 36 -10.06 0.33 -28.99
C THR A 36 -9.23 -0.01 -30.22
N ASP A 37 -8.21 0.79 -30.53
CA ASP A 37 -7.21 0.53 -31.59
C ASP A 37 -5.85 0.22 -30.94
N SER A 38 -5.11 -0.75 -31.49
CA SER A 38 -3.74 -1.07 -31.06
C SER A 38 -2.74 0.08 -31.28
N GLU A 39 -3.11 1.10 -32.07
CA GLU A 39 -2.32 2.33 -32.25
C GLU A 39 -2.63 3.42 -31.20
N ASP A 40 -3.63 3.21 -30.31
CA ASP A 40 -4.04 4.15 -29.25
C ASP A 40 -3.24 3.90 -27.94
N THR A 41 -1.90 3.92 -27.98
CA THR A 41 -1.04 3.89 -26.77
C THR A 41 -0.19 5.16 -26.70
N LEU A 42 -0.06 5.78 -25.53
CA LEU A 42 0.80 6.97 -25.32
C LEU A 42 2.23 6.59 -24.96
N THR A 43 2.37 5.48 -24.25
CA THR A 43 3.65 4.91 -23.81
C THR A 43 3.92 3.63 -24.60
N ASP A 44 5.11 3.55 -25.20
CA ASP A 44 5.47 2.41 -26.05
C ASP A 44 5.42 1.11 -25.21
N ALA A 45 4.81 0.05 -25.78
CA ALA A 45 4.64 -1.25 -25.12
C ALA A 45 3.81 -1.24 -23.80
N ALA A 46 2.94 -0.25 -23.60
CA ALA A 46 1.93 -0.26 -22.53
C ALA A 46 0.51 -0.39 -23.13
N PRO A 47 -0.34 -1.33 -22.69
CA PRO A 47 -0.06 -2.41 -21.73
C PRO A 47 0.76 -3.56 -22.35
N THR A 48 1.52 -4.29 -21.53
CA THR A 48 2.25 -5.53 -21.91
C THR A 48 2.32 -6.51 -20.75
N VAL A 49 2.36 -7.81 -21.07
CA VAL A 49 2.61 -8.92 -20.13
C VAL A 49 3.69 -9.83 -20.71
N VAL A 50 4.69 -10.18 -19.89
CA VAL A 50 5.69 -11.22 -20.18
C VAL A 50 5.21 -12.50 -19.52
N GLY A 51 4.48 -13.35 -20.25
CA GLY A 51 3.72 -14.48 -19.70
C GLY A 51 2.31 -14.48 -20.24
N ASP A 52 1.36 -15.00 -19.45
CA ASP A 52 -0.07 -14.89 -19.70
C ASP A 52 -0.77 -14.29 -18.47
N ILE A 53 -1.84 -13.54 -18.67
CA ILE A 53 -2.67 -13.02 -17.58
C ILE A 53 -4.13 -13.25 -17.93
N LYS A 54 -4.93 -13.65 -16.94
CA LYS A 54 -6.34 -13.96 -17.16
C LYS A 54 -7.20 -13.48 -16.00
N ARG A 55 -8.32 -12.80 -16.28
CA ARG A 55 -9.23 -12.36 -15.22
C ARG A 55 -9.91 -13.56 -14.58
N PHE A 56 -9.82 -13.68 -13.28
CA PHE A 56 -10.56 -14.67 -12.52
C PHE A 56 -11.95 -14.14 -12.14
N SER A 57 -12.00 -12.94 -11.57
CA SER A 57 -13.23 -12.34 -11.08
C SER A 57 -13.24 -10.81 -11.09
N THR A 58 -14.42 -10.23 -10.90
CA THR A 58 -14.61 -8.82 -10.53
C THR A 58 -15.30 -8.71 -9.18
N THR A 59 -15.03 -7.67 -8.42
CA THR A 59 -15.69 -7.39 -7.13
C THR A 59 -17.05 -6.70 -7.32
N ALA A 60 -17.78 -6.42 -6.23
CA ALA A 60 -19.02 -5.64 -6.25
C ALA A 60 -18.77 -4.17 -6.59
N PHE A 61 -19.78 -3.45 -7.09
CA PHE A 61 -19.58 -2.08 -7.55
C PHE A 61 -19.03 -1.20 -6.43
N GLY A 62 -17.88 -0.61 -6.73
CA GLY A 62 -17.19 0.31 -5.87
C GLY A 62 -16.44 -0.31 -4.71
N ALA A 63 -16.43 -1.64 -4.59
CA ALA A 63 -15.47 -2.31 -3.73
C ALA A 63 -14.12 -2.42 -4.43
N GLU A 64 -13.07 -2.55 -3.63
CA GLU A 64 -11.73 -2.97 -4.06
C GLU A 64 -11.59 -4.49 -3.92
N MET A 65 -10.57 -5.06 -4.54
CA MET A 65 -10.26 -6.49 -4.52
C MET A 65 -9.08 -6.74 -3.58
N THR A 66 -9.32 -7.00 -2.30
CA THR A 66 -8.23 -7.06 -1.31
C THR A 66 -8.16 -8.40 -0.58
N GLY A 67 -7.02 -8.64 0.08
CA GLY A 67 -6.78 -9.81 0.92
C GLY A 67 -7.06 -11.16 0.26
N PRO A 68 -6.54 -11.45 -0.95
CA PRO A 68 -6.64 -12.80 -1.51
C PRO A 68 -5.96 -13.81 -0.58
N PHE A 69 -6.55 -15.00 -0.44
CA PHE A 69 -5.93 -16.11 0.26
C PHE A 69 -6.29 -17.43 -0.43
N VAL A 70 -5.27 -18.26 -0.67
CA VAL A 70 -5.43 -19.58 -1.29
C VAL A 70 -5.13 -20.66 -0.26
N PHE A 71 -6.15 -21.44 0.11
CA PHE A 71 -6.00 -22.55 1.05
C PHE A 71 -5.15 -23.69 0.47
N GLU A 72 -4.63 -24.56 1.33
CA GLU A 72 -3.82 -25.72 0.90
C GLU A 72 -4.52 -26.59 -0.15
N ASP A 73 -5.84 -26.71 -0.08
CA ASP A 73 -6.66 -27.48 -1.02
C ASP A 73 -6.96 -26.78 -2.35
N GLY A 74 -6.59 -25.50 -2.47
CA GLY A 74 -6.81 -24.65 -3.64
C GLY A 74 -8.05 -23.78 -3.58
N SER A 75 -8.86 -23.86 -2.52
CA SER A 75 -9.98 -22.93 -2.31
C SER A 75 -9.46 -21.49 -2.31
N LEU A 76 -10.21 -20.56 -2.91
CA LEU A 76 -9.86 -19.15 -2.99
C LEU A 76 -10.85 -18.29 -2.20
N LEU A 77 -10.30 -17.43 -1.35
CA LEU A 77 -11.00 -16.43 -0.55
C LEU A 77 -10.46 -15.03 -0.88
N HIS A 78 -11.31 -14.02 -0.75
CA HIS A 78 -10.88 -12.62 -0.72
C HIS A 78 -11.87 -11.74 0.05
N SER A 79 -11.46 -10.50 0.30
CA SER A 79 -12.29 -9.45 0.90
C SER A 79 -13.10 -8.70 -0.16
N ILE A 80 -14.27 -8.21 0.26
CA ILE A 80 -15.04 -7.16 -0.44
C ILE A 80 -14.84 -5.90 0.41
N GLN A 81 -13.90 -5.06 0.01
CA GLN A 81 -13.53 -3.85 0.75
C GLN A 81 -14.42 -2.67 0.32
N HIS A 82 -14.98 -1.92 1.27
CA HIS A 82 -15.82 -0.72 1.10
C HIS A 82 -16.79 -0.66 -0.11
N PRO A 83 -17.61 -1.70 -0.35
CA PRO A 83 -18.55 -1.68 -1.46
C PRO A 83 -19.49 -0.48 -1.39
N SER A 84 -19.92 0.00 -2.55
CA SER A 84 -20.92 1.05 -2.64
C SER A 84 -22.16 0.70 -1.80
N ARG A 85 -22.50 1.59 -0.86
CA ARG A 85 -23.72 1.48 -0.04
C ARG A 85 -25.03 1.51 -0.85
N ASP A 86 -24.95 1.85 -2.13
CA ASP A 86 -26.08 1.85 -3.07
C ASP A 86 -26.32 0.48 -3.76
N ASN A 87 -25.46 -0.51 -3.51
CA ASN A 87 -25.65 -1.87 -4.00
C ASN A 87 -26.86 -2.54 -3.31
N ASP A 88 -27.41 -3.58 -3.94
CA ASP A 88 -28.42 -4.40 -3.27
C ASP A 88 -27.76 -5.33 -2.26
N ALA A 89 -28.39 -5.50 -1.09
CA ALA A 89 -27.93 -6.46 -0.09
C ALA A 89 -27.81 -7.87 -0.69
N PRO A 90 -26.76 -8.64 -0.36
CA PRO A 90 -25.77 -8.39 0.71
C PRO A 90 -24.55 -7.55 0.31
N TRP A 91 -24.49 -7.02 -0.91
CA TRP A 91 -23.29 -6.41 -1.50
C TRP A 91 -23.10 -4.92 -1.19
N ASP A 92 -23.89 -4.38 -0.27
CA ASP A 92 -23.80 -3.03 0.29
C ASP A 92 -22.91 -2.94 1.54
N ARG A 93 -22.30 -4.06 1.93
CA ARG A 93 -21.55 -4.26 3.17
C ARG A 93 -20.23 -4.97 2.91
N GLY A 94 -19.16 -4.49 3.54
CA GLY A 94 -17.87 -5.15 3.51
C GLY A 94 -17.93 -6.53 4.18
N GLY A 95 -17.01 -7.41 3.81
CA GLY A 95 -16.85 -8.72 4.45
C GLY A 95 -15.86 -9.60 3.70
N ILE A 96 -15.70 -10.83 4.17
CA ILE A 96 -14.87 -11.84 3.53
C ILE A 96 -15.73 -12.99 3.00
N GLY A 97 -15.29 -13.59 1.91
CA GLY A 97 -15.98 -14.72 1.30
C GLY A 97 -15.10 -15.49 0.33
N TYR A 98 -15.61 -16.62 -0.13
CA TYR A 98 -14.85 -17.58 -0.93
C TYR A 98 -15.66 -18.03 -2.14
N TYR A 99 -14.99 -18.60 -3.14
CA TYR A 99 -15.64 -19.16 -4.31
C TYR A 99 -16.05 -20.61 -4.07
N SER A 100 -17.33 -20.82 -3.79
CA SER A 100 -17.90 -22.14 -3.47
C SER A 100 -17.71 -23.14 -4.63
N GLY A 101 -17.28 -24.35 -4.27
CA GLY A 101 -16.98 -25.43 -5.21
C GLY A 101 -15.79 -25.20 -6.15
N PHE A 102 -15.00 -24.13 -5.97
CA PHE A 102 -13.80 -23.84 -6.76
C PHE A 102 -12.52 -24.20 -5.99
N THR A 103 -11.57 -24.80 -6.69
CA THR A 103 -10.21 -25.01 -6.19
C THR A 103 -9.22 -24.89 -7.34
N PHE A 104 -8.11 -24.18 -7.16
CA PHE A 104 -6.97 -24.24 -8.07
C PHE A 104 -6.39 -25.65 -8.13
N ASP A 105 -6.01 -26.12 -9.31
CA ASP A 105 -5.42 -27.46 -9.47
C ASP A 105 -3.90 -27.49 -9.27
N PHE A 106 -3.31 -26.30 -9.14
CA PHE A 106 -1.87 -26.06 -9.00
C PHE A 106 -1.02 -26.64 -10.14
N SER A 107 -1.56 -26.63 -11.37
CA SER A 107 -0.84 -27.03 -12.57
C SER A 107 0.21 -26.02 -13.04
N GLY A 108 0.24 -24.82 -12.45
CA GLY A 108 1.04 -23.70 -12.92
C GLY A 108 0.45 -22.99 -14.13
N THR A 109 -0.73 -23.41 -14.61
CA THR A 109 -1.39 -22.85 -15.81
C THR A 109 -2.78 -22.33 -15.53
N ASN A 110 -3.24 -21.35 -16.32
CA ASN A 110 -4.58 -20.74 -16.22
C ASN A 110 -5.71 -21.57 -16.87
N GLU A 111 -5.54 -22.89 -17.03
CA GLU A 111 -6.53 -23.80 -17.62
C GLU A 111 -7.63 -24.25 -16.64
N ASP A 112 -7.45 -24.03 -15.33
CA ASP A 112 -8.34 -24.49 -14.25
C ASP A 112 -9.60 -23.62 -14.05
N PHE A 113 -9.69 -22.46 -14.71
CA PHE A 113 -10.89 -21.60 -14.69
C PHE A 113 -11.23 -20.99 -16.06
N THR A 114 -12.46 -20.52 -16.20
CA THR A 114 -12.91 -19.73 -17.36
C THR A 114 -12.86 -18.25 -17.01
N GLU A 115 -12.35 -17.43 -17.93
CA GLU A 115 -12.38 -15.97 -17.77
C GLU A 115 -13.81 -15.43 -17.91
N PRO A 116 -14.31 -14.61 -16.97
CA PRO A 116 -15.59 -13.95 -17.11
C PRO A 116 -15.50 -12.80 -18.13
N SER A 117 -16.56 -12.60 -18.91
CA SER A 117 -16.71 -11.37 -19.71
C SER A 117 -16.66 -10.12 -18.82
N PRO A 118 -16.34 -8.94 -19.34
CA PRO A 118 -16.61 -7.68 -18.64
C PRO A 118 -18.05 -7.62 -18.07
N PRO A 119 -18.26 -7.16 -16.82
CA PRO A 119 -19.59 -7.04 -16.23
C PRO A 119 -20.37 -5.82 -16.77
N GLU A 120 -21.64 -6.02 -17.11
CA GLU A 120 -22.55 -4.97 -17.60
C GLU A 120 -23.79 -4.83 -16.70
N GLY A 121 -24.25 -3.60 -16.46
CA GLY A 121 -25.50 -3.33 -15.73
C GLY A 121 -25.53 -3.97 -14.34
N GLU A 122 -26.58 -4.77 -14.06
CA GLU A 122 -26.75 -5.43 -12.76
C GLU A 122 -25.62 -6.42 -12.42
N GLN A 123 -24.83 -6.87 -13.39
CA GLN A 123 -23.67 -7.75 -13.14
C GLN A 123 -22.55 -7.09 -12.36
N GLN A 124 -22.56 -5.75 -12.30
CA GLN A 124 -21.56 -4.96 -11.58
C GLN A 124 -21.87 -4.90 -10.07
N ASP A 125 -23.06 -5.29 -9.63
CA ASP A 125 -23.48 -5.06 -8.24
C ASP A 125 -22.99 -6.12 -7.25
N TYR A 126 -22.25 -7.14 -7.71
CA TYR A 126 -21.81 -8.28 -6.91
C TYR A 126 -20.48 -8.87 -7.38
N ALA A 127 -19.82 -9.62 -6.50
CA ALA A 127 -18.60 -10.35 -6.87
C ALA A 127 -18.92 -11.43 -7.91
N ARG A 128 -18.24 -11.39 -9.05
CA ARG A 128 -18.57 -12.19 -10.23
C ARG A 128 -17.35 -12.92 -10.78
N ALA A 129 -17.47 -14.23 -10.90
CA ALA A 129 -16.61 -15.11 -11.68
C ALA A 129 -17.44 -15.82 -12.77
N ALA A 130 -16.80 -16.56 -13.68
CA ALA A 130 -17.49 -17.13 -14.85
C ALA A 130 -18.47 -18.25 -14.50
N ASP A 131 -17.98 -19.30 -13.84
CA ASP A 131 -18.70 -20.56 -13.62
C ASP A 131 -18.78 -20.94 -12.12
N VAL A 132 -18.39 -20.03 -11.21
CA VAL A 132 -18.29 -20.25 -9.76
C VAL A 132 -18.95 -19.10 -9.00
N GLU A 133 -19.56 -19.40 -7.85
CA GLU A 133 -20.31 -18.42 -7.05
C GLU A 133 -19.49 -17.99 -5.82
N PHE A 134 -19.48 -16.68 -5.54
CA PHE A 134 -18.89 -16.13 -4.31
C PHE A 134 -19.90 -16.21 -3.16
N GLU A 135 -19.48 -16.75 -2.02
CA GLU A 135 -20.27 -16.84 -0.80
C GLU A 135 -19.60 -16.08 0.35
N TYR A 136 -20.34 -15.14 0.95
CA TYR A 136 -19.89 -14.47 2.18
C TYR A 136 -19.81 -15.45 3.35
N LEU A 137 -18.70 -15.38 4.09
CA LEU A 137 -18.49 -16.10 5.35
C LEU A 137 -18.94 -15.25 6.54
N ILE A 138 -18.54 -13.98 6.57
CA ILE A 138 -18.89 -13.01 7.62
C ILE A 138 -18.83 -11.60 7.05
N GLN A 139 -19.68 -10.70 7.55
CA GLN A 139 -19.76 -9.32 7.09
C GLN A 139 -19.63 -8.30 8.22
N GLU A 140 -19.35 -7.06 7.82
CA GLU A 140 -19.34 -5.90 8.71
C GLU A 140 -20.59 -5.83 9.61
N GLY A 141 -20.35 -5.58 10.90
CA GLY A 141 -21.41 -5.39 11.87
C GLY A 141 -22.12 -6.67 12.32
N ASP A 142 -21.79 -7.84 11.78
CA ASP A 142 -22.31 -9.11 12.24
C ASP A 142 -21.99 -9.32 13.73
N SER A 143 -22.94 -9.94 14.44
CA SER A 143 -22.84 -10.15 15.88
C SER A 143 -21.82 -11.24 16.18
N ILE A 144 -20.78 -10.92 16.95
CA ILE A 144 -19.70 -11.86 17.30
C ILE A 144 -19.45 -11.95 18.80
N ASN A 145 -18.56 -12.85 19.21
CA ASN A 145 -18.15 -13.05 20.61
C ASN A 145 -19.35 -13.21 21.55
N GLY A 146 -20.24 -14.16 21.24
CA GLY A 146 -21.50 -14.37 21.98
C GLY A 146 -22.46 -13.18 21.97
N GLY A 147 -22.36 -12.31 20.97
CA GLY A 147 -23.15 -11.08 20.81
C GLY A 147 -22.73 -9.93 21.71
N THR A 148 -21.51 -9.97 22.24
CA THR A 148 -20.92 -8.86 23.02
C THR A 148 -20.20 -7.85 22.13
N GLU A 149 -19.83 -8.25 20.91
CA GLU A 149 -19.11 -7.44 19.95
C GLU A 149 -19.78 -7.49 18.57
N ARG A 150 -19.32 -6.61 17.68
CA ARG A 150 -19.65 -6.64 16.25
C ARG A 150 -18.36 -6.79 15.47
N TRP A 151 -18.39 -7.56 14.40
CA TRP A 151 -17.24 -7.75 13.52
C TRP A 151 -16.82 -6.42 12.89
N GLY A 152 -15.53 -6.06 13.04
CA GLY A 152 -14.98 -4.78 12.57
C GLY A 152 -15.13 -3.60 13.55
N PHE A 153 -15.72 -3.78 14.74
CA PHE A 153 -15.94 -2.67 15.67
C PHE A 153 -14.99 -2.69 16.88
N VAL A 154 -14.04 -1.76 16.87
CA VAL A 154 -13.19 -1.46 18.02
C VAL A 154 -13.97 -0.82 19.18
N GLN A 155 -13.50 -1.06 20.41
CA GLN A 155 -14.19 -0.63 21.63
C GLN A 155 -13.25 0.09 22.60
N THR A 156 -13.81 1.07 23.31
CA THR A 156 -13.18 1.65 24.50
C THR A 156 -12.92 0.57 25.57
N PRO A 157 -12.04 0.82 26.56
CA PRO A 157 -11.75 -0.17 27.62
C PRO A 157 -12.98 -0.60 28.44
N ASP A 158 -14.05 0.20 28.46
CA ASP A 158 -15.31 -0.12 29.12
C ASP A 158 -16.35 -0.81 28.20
N GLY A 159 -15.94 -1.27 27.02
CA GLY A 159 -16.73 -2.10 26.11
C GLY A 159 -17.74 -1.32 25.27
N ARG A 160 -17.52 -0.03 25.04
CA ARG A 160 -18.37 0.79 24.16
C ARG A 160 -17.73 0.84 22.77
N ALA A 161 -18.45 0.34 21.77
CA ALA A 161 -18.08 0.53 20.36
C ALA A 161 -17.79 2.00 20.05
N ILE A 162 -16.68 2.25 19.36
CA ILE A 162 -16.23 3.57 18.95
C ILE A 162 -16.85 3.86 17.57
N THR A 163 -17.72 4.86 17.52
CA THR A 163 -18.47 5.23 16.32
C THR A 163 -18.80 6.72 16.33
N ALA A 164 -18.98 7.29 15.13
CA ALA A 164 -19.29 8.70 14.95
C ALA A 164 -20.62 9.14 15.55
N ASP A 165 -21.59 8.24 15.68
CA ASP A 165 -22.87 8.55 16.35
C ASP A 165 -22.75 8.57 17.89
N ARG A 166 -21.65 8.06 18.45
CA ARG A 166 -21.46 7.93 19.90
C ARG A 166 -20.45 8.93 20.47
N PHE A 167 -19.33 9.15 19.79
CA PHE A 167 -18.23 9.97 20.28
C PHE A 167 -17.89 11.13 19.36
N ALA A 168 -17.56 12.29 19.94
CA ALA A 168 -17.02 13.41 19.18
C ALA A 168 -15.58 13.11 18.79
N GLY A 169 -15.17 13.51 17.60
CA GLY A 169 -13.96 13.05 16.95
C GLY A 169 -14.21 12.96 15.46
N THR A 170 -13.21 12.50 14.73
CA THR A 170 -13.33 12.15 13.33
C THR A 170 -13.09 10.66 13.16
N ALA A 171 -13.73 10.06 12.15
CA ALA A 171 -13.43 8.71 11.73
C ALA A 171 -12.60 8.78 10.45
N TYR A 172 -11.64 7.87 10.31
CA TYR A 172 -11.01 7.60 9.02
C TYR A 172 -12.08 7.08 8.06
N ASN A 173 -12.73 5.97 8.42
CA ASN A 173 -13.80 5.32 7.66
C ASN A 173 -14.87 4.71 8.60
N ASP A 174 -15.93 4.13 8.04
CA ASP A 174 -16.93 3.37 8.79
C ASP A 174 -16.29 2.07 9.36
N PRO A 175 -16.50 1.71 10.65
CA PRO A 175 -15.88 0.52 11.24
C PRO A 175 -16.34 -0.79 10.57
N GLY A 176 -15.37 -1.68 10.28
CA GLY A 176 -15.61 -2.96 9.60
C GLY A 176 -15.87 -2.84 8.11
N HIS A 177 -15.93 -1.63 7.56
CA HIS A 177 -16.26 -1.41 6.15
C HIS A 177 -15.11 -1.79 5.21
N ASN A 178 -13.87 -1.84 5.72
CA ASN A 178 -12.68 -1.99 4.91
C ASN A 178 -11.89 -3.25 5.30
N PRO A 179 -12.50 -4.45 5.21
CA PRO A 179 -11.76 -5.67 5.46
C PRO A 179 -10.68 -5.86 4.40
N ASP A 180 -9.46 -6.13 4.84
CA ASP A 180 -8.30 -6.22 3.96
C ASP A 180 -7.64 -7.60 4.05
N SER A 181 -6.32 -7.66 4.24
CA SER A 181 -5.51 -8.87 4.32
C SER A 181 -6.17 -9.97 5.13
N ASN A 182 -6.07 -11.18 4.58
CA ASN A 182 -6.59 -12.41 5.15
C ASN A 182 -5.45 -13.41 5.34
N GLN A 183 -5.22 -13.86 6.56
CA GLN A 183 -4.20 -14.87 6.88
C GLN A 183 -4.81 -16.03 7.67
N PHE A 184 -4.78 -17.24 7.11
CA PHE A 184 -5.35 -18.42 7.73
C PHE A 184 -4.30 -19.23 8.49
N VAL A 185 -4.60 -19.54 9.76
CA VAL A 185 -3.79 -20.43 10.59
C VAL A 185 -4.57 -21.72 10.85
N ALA A 186 -4.13 -22.81 10.23
CA ALA A 186 -4.71 -24.13 10.43
C ALA A 186 -4.55 -24.63 11.89
N THR A 187 -5.55 -25.37 12.36
CA THR A 187 -5.56 -26.02 13.69
C THR A 187 -5.56 -27.54 13.63
N ASN A 188 -5.64 -28.10 12.42
CA ASN A 188 -5.49 -29.52 12.13
C ASN A 188 -4.55 -29.76 10.94
N ASP A 189 -3.98 -30.98 10.89
CA ASP A 189 -3.03 -31.38 9.85
C ASP A 189 -3.65 -31.43 8.45
N GLU A 190 -4.99 -31.53 8.33
CA GLU A 190 -5.68 -31.52 7.04
C GLU A 190 -5.98 -30.11 6.50
N GLY A 191 -5.70 -29.05 7.27
CA GLY A 191 -5.96 -27.67 6.84
C GLY A 191 -7.45 -27.32 6.75
N THR A 192 -8.35 -28.15 7.29
CA THR A 192 -9.82 -28.01 7.14
C THR A 192 -10.49 -27.27 8.29
N GLU A 193 -9.77 -26.91 9.35
CA GLU A 193 -10.27 -26.06 10.44
C GLU A 193 -9.16 -25.15 10.96
N GLY A 194 -9.48 -23.90 11.29
CA GLY A 194 -8.48 -22.93 11.73
C GLY A 194 -9.05 -21.56 12.06
N TYR A 195 -8.17 -20.57 12.11
CA TYR A 195 -8.51 -19.18 12.37
C TYR A 195 -8.09 -18.30 11.20
N MET A 196 -9.05 -17.58 10.62
CA MET A 196 -8.79 -16.51 9.67
C MET A 196 -8.55 -15.20 10.42
N PHE A 197 -7.42 -14.55 10.17
CA PHE A 197 -7.10 -13.22 10.63
C PHE A 197 -7.35 -12.24 9.51
N THR A 198 -8.31 -11.34 9.71
CA THR A 198 -8.71 -10.35 8.71
C THR A 198 -8.43 -8.96 9.26
N ASN A 199 -7.66 -8.17 8.52
CA ASN A 199 -7.43 -6.76 8.85
C ASN A 199 -8.69 -5.94 8.56
N ASP A 200 -8.86 -4.81 9.25
CA ASP A 200 -9.81 -3.77 8.86
C ASP A 200 -9.08 -2.42 8.87
N GLU A 201 -9.09 -1.79 7.70
CA GLU A 201 -8.30 -0.61 7.33
C GLU A 201 -9.00 0.65 7.88
N THR A 202 -8.98 0.76 9.21
CA THR A 202 -9.67 1.81 9.98
C THR A 202 -8.77 2.45 11.03
N SER A 203 -9.18 3.60 11.60
CA SER A 203 -8.48 4.23 12.73
C SER A 203 -9.48 4.50 13.86
N PRO A 204 -9.40 3.81 15.01
CA PRO A 204 -8.41 2.80 15.41
C PRO A 204 -8.44 1.57 14.48
N GLY A 205 -7.27 0.99 14.22
CA GLY A 205 -7.16 -0.20 13.38
C GLY A 205 -7.68 -1.44 14.08
N ASN A 206 -7.96 -2.47 13.28
CA ASN A 206 -8.52 -3.71 13.80
C ASN A 206 -7.98 -4.93 13.03
N ILE A 207 -7.92 -6.05 13.75
CA ILE A 207 -7.58 -7.37 13.23
C ILE A 207 -8.59 -8.35 13.84
N MET A 208 -9.51 -8.84 13.03
CA MET A 208 -10.54 -9.79 13.43
C MET A 208 -9.98 -11.21 13.33
N ARG A 209 -10.25 -12.05 14.33
CA ARG A 209 -9.97 -13.48 14.27
C ARG A 209 -11.28 -14.25 14.17
N THR A 210 -11.53 -14.88 13.03
CA THR A 210 -12.75 -15.62 12.71
C THR A 210 -12.43 -17.12 12.59
N PRO A 211 -12.96 -18.00 13.45
CA PRO A 211 -12.79 -19.44 13.27
C PRO A 211 -13.51 -19.91 12.02
N LEU A 212 -12.84 -20.70 11.18
CA LEU A 212 -13.39 -21.30 9.97
C LEU A 212 -13.25 -22.83 10.04
N SER A 213 -14.20 -23.54 9.40
CA SER A 213 -14.12 -24.99 9.21
C SER A 213 -14.79 -25.42 7.91
N GLN A 214 -14.24 -26.42 7.24
CA GLN A 214 -14.90 -27.10 6.13
C GLN A 214 -15.92 -28.12 6.61
N ASN A 215 -17.05 -28.20 5.92
CA ASN A 215 -18.04 -29.26 6.12
C ASN A 215 -17.73 -30.51 5.28
N ASP A 216 -18.56 -31.56 5.41
CA ASP A 216 -18.37 -32.84 4.71
C ASP A 216 -18.38 -32.73 3.17
N ASP A 217 -18.93 -31.64 2.62
CA ASP A 217 -19.00 -31.36 1.19
C ASP A 217 -17.81 -30.51 0.68
N GLY A 218 -16.91 -30.07 1.58
CA GLY A 218 -15.74 -29.24 1.26
C GLY A 218 -16.00 -27.73 1.28
N GLU A 219 -17.20 -27.31 1.68
CA GLU A 219 -17.56 -25.88 1.74
C GLU A 219 -17.13 -25.27 3.07
N TRP A 220 -16.70 -24.00 3.04
CA TRP A 220 -16.21 -23.27 4.21
C TRP A 220 -17.35 -22.60 5.00
N GLU A 221 -17.29 -22.70 6.32
CA GLU A 221 -18.24 -22.06 7.24
C GLU A 221 -17.50 -21.24 8.30
N ALA A 222 -18.00 -20.04 8.62
CA ALA A 222 -17.49 -19.20 9.69
C ALA A 222 -18.27 -19.37 11.00
N ASP A 223 -17.55 -19.39 12.13
CA ASP A 223 -18.12 -19.39 13.47
C ASP A 223 -18.13 -17.98 14.08
N ALA A 224 -19.13 -17.20 13.68
CA ALA A 224 -19.32 -15.83 14.19
C ALA A 224 -19.48 -15.78 15.72
N GLU A 225 -20.05 -16.80 16.36
CA GLU A 225 -20.24 -16.83 17.82
C GLU A 225 -18.90 -16.78 18.58
N ASN A 226 -17.85 -17.38 18.00
CA ASN A 226 -16.51 -17.44 18.58
C ASN A 226 -15.49 -16.50 17.89
N ALA A 227 -15.92 -15.74 16.89
CA ALA A 227 -15.11 -14.67 16.31
C ALA A 227 -14.89 -13.52 17.30
N ILE A 228 -13.73 -12.85 17.22
CA ILE A 228 -13.34 -11.74 18.09
C ILE A 228 -12.68 -10.63 17.29
N ASN A 229 -12.74 -9.39 17.78
CA ASN A 229 -11.80 -8.34 17.39
C ASN A 229 -10.57 -8.44 18.30
N THR A 230 -9.42 -8.91 17.80
CA THR A 230 -8.25 -9.16 18.64
C THR A 230 -7.74 -7.89 19.32
N VAL A 231 -7.87 -6.74 18.64
CA VAL A 231 -7.49 -5.43 19.17
C VAL A 231 -8.32 -5.01 20.39
N ASN A 232 -9.49 -5.59 20.62
CA ASN A 232 -10.28 -5.30 21.82
C ASN A 232 -9.72 -5.97 23.08
N THR A 233 -8.66 -6.77 22.98
CA THR A 233 -7.99 -7.40 24.12
C THR A 233 -7.07 -6.40 24.87
N PRO A 234 -6.75 -6.62 26.15
CA PRO A 234 -5.76 -5.81 26.87
C PRO A 234 -4.36 -5.82 26.24
N GLN A 235 -3.94 -6.94 25.65
CA GLN A 235 -2.62 -7.13 25.08
C GLN A 235 -2.34 -6.18 23.92
N PHE A 236 -3.33 -6.00 23.05
CA PHE A 236 -3.22 -5.02 21.97
C PHE A 236 -3.22 -3.59 22.50
N ARG A 237 -3.99 -3.28 23.56
CA ARG A 237 -3.94 -1.95 24.18
C ARG A 237 -2.59 -1.66 24.84
N ASP A 238 -1.95 -2.68 25.42
CA ASP A 238 -0.64 -2.54 26.08
C ASP A 238 0.48 -2.14 25.09
N ILE A 239 0.33 -2.45 23.80
CA ILE A 239 1.25 -2.02 22.72
C ILE A 239 0.78 -0.75 21.98
N GLY A 240 -0.28 -0.08 22.47
CA GLY A 240 -0.84 1.14 21.87
C GLY A 240 -1.96 0.91 20.84
N GLY A 241 -2.43 -0.34 20.68
CA GLY A 241 -3.36 -0.73 19.63
C GLY A 241 -2.71 -0.80 18.25
N THR A 242 -3.56 -0.87 17.24
CA THR A 242 -3.12 -0.77 15.84
C THR A 242 -3.81 0.37 15.11
N ARG A 243 -3.32 0.67 13.91
CA ARG A 243 -3.86 1.74 13.08
C ARG A 243 -3.80 1.37 11.61
N ILE A 244 -4.96 1.40 10.95
CA ILE A 244 -5.11 1.30 9.49
C ILE A 244 -4.39 0.05 9.02
N ASN A 245 -4.91 -1.08 9.49
CA ASN A 245 -4.37 -2.38 9.16
C ASN A 245 -4.75 -2.69 7.70
N CYS A 246 -3.78 -2.65 6.79
CA CYS A 246 -4.00 -2.90 5.36
C CYS A 246 -3.60 -4.34 5.01
N TYR A 247 -2.54 -4.53 4.23
CA TYR A 247 -1.95 -5.84 3.93
C TYR A 247 -1.45 -6.62 5.17
N GLY A 248 -0.90 -7.80 4.91
CA GLY A 248 -0.26 -8.66 5.90
C GLY A 248 0.32 -9.92 5.25
N ASP A 249 1.02 -10.73 6.04
CA ASP A 249 1.71 -11.93 5.56
C ASP A 249 1.54 -13.08 6.56
N LEU A 250 1.66 -14.32 6.09
CA LEU A 250 1.80 -15.50 6.94
C LEU A 250 3.27 -15.92 6.95
N THR A 251 3.96 -15.56 8.04
CA THR A 251 5.38 -15.88 8.22
C THR A 251 5.68 -17.37 8.00
N PRO A 252 6.91 -17.73 7.58
CA PRO A 252 7.34 -19.13 7.41
C PRO A 252 7.22 -20.01 8.67
N TRP A 253 7.11 -19.40 9.85
CA TRP A 253 6.88 -20.09 11.13
C TRP A 253 5.40 -20.13 11.55
N GLY A 254 4.48 -19.77 10.67
CA GLY A 254 3.03 -19.97 10.82
C GLY A 254 2.33 -18.98 11.74
N THR A 255 2.83 -17.74 11.81
CA THR A 255 2.16 -16.63 12.52
C THR A 255 1.67 -15.56 11.55
N PRO A 256 0.43 -15.07 11.72
CA PRO A 256 -0.11 -14.03 10.86
C PRO A 256 0.44 -12.67 11.29
N VAL A 257 0.79 -11.86 10.31
CA VAL A 257 1.30 -10.51 10.44
C VAL A 257 0.35 -9.55 9.75
N SER A 258 0.08 -8.43 10.39
CA SER A 258 -0.68 -7.31 9.82
C SER A 258 0.23 -6.09 9.65
N SER A 259 0.08 -5.33 8.57
CA SER A 259 0.80 -4.07 8.36
C SER A 259 -0.03 -2.85 8.72
N GLU A 260 0.56 -1.91 9.44
CA GLU A 260 -0.05 -0.60 9.68
C GLU A 260 0.33 0.40 8.59
N GLU A 261 -0.66 0.83 7.82
CA GLU A 261 -0.50 1.75 6.71
C GLU A 261 -0.66 3.21 7.17
N HIS A 262 0.33 3.67 7.92
CA HIS A 262 0.29 4.96 8.58
C HIS A 262 0.69 6.15 7.67
N TYR A 263 -0.18 6.61 6.78
CA TYR A 263 0.13 7.70 5.85
C TYR A 263 0.44 9.07 6.45
N ALA A 264 0.07 9.34 7.72
CA ALA A 264 0.44 10.59 8.38
C ALA A 264 1.88 10.59 8.93
N HIS A 265 2.68 9.55 8.67
CA HIS A 265 4.07 9.45 9.08
C HIS A 265 5.07 10.46 8.45
N PRO A 266 4.86 11.01 7.24
CA PRO A 266 5.82 11.94 6.62
C PRO A 266 5.98 13.24 7.40
N ARG A 267 7.22 13.70 7.53
CA ARG A 267 7.58 15.02 8.09
C ARG A 267 7.79 16.04 6.98
N SER A 268 8.37 15.61 5.86
CA SER A 268 8.52 16.40 4.64
C SER A 268 7.53 16.01 3.55
N ASN A 269 7.10 17.01 2.80
CA ASN A 269 6.14 16.89 1.71
C ASN A 269 6.82 16.40 0.42
N LEU A 270 6.26 15.36 -0.22
CA LEU A 270 6.72 14.77 -1.47
C LEU A 270 8.22 14.46 -1.43
N THR A 271 8.99 14.75 -2.47
CA THR A 271 10.43 14.42 -2.56
C THR A 271 11.36 15.28 -1.70
N ASN A 272 10.88 16.34 -1.04
CA ASN A 272 11.73 17.24 -0.24
C ASN A 272 12.37 16.52 0.96
N SER A 273 13.58 16.91 1.36
CA SER A 273 14.28 16.40 2.56
C SER A 273 14.22 17.38 3.74
N MET A 274 14.68 16.96 4.93
CA MET A 274 14.83 17.90 6.06
C MET A 274 15.93 18.92 5.78
N SER A 275 16.97 18.52 5.05
CA SER A 275 18.01 19.42 4.54
C SER A 275 17.41 20.52 3.63
N ASP A 276 16.47 20.18 2.74
CA ASP A 276 15.79 21.18 1.89
C ASP A 276 15.00 22.19 2.72
N ILE A 277 14.32 21.73 3.77
CA ILE A 277 13.58 22.60 4.70
C ILE A 277 14.54 23.58 5.40
N GLN A 278 15.72 23.12 5.86
CA GLN A 278 16.70 23.99 6.52
C GLN A 278 17.34 25.02 5.56
N GLU A 279 17.46 24.69 4.27
CA GLU A 279 18.02 25.58 3.26
C GLU A 279 16.99 26.60 2.71
N ALA A 280 15.70 26.32 2.88
CA ALA A 280 14.62 27.17 2.39
C ALA A 280 14.48 28.47 3.18
N ASP A 281 13.97 29.52 2.51
CA ASP A 281 13.62 30.79 3.17
C ASP A 281 12.38 30.66 4.08
N SER A 282 11.59 29.59 3.90
CA SER A 282 10.41 29.22 4.70
C SER A 282 10.11 27.73 4.50
N ALA A 283 9.59 27.09 5.54
CA ALA A 283 9.17 25.69 5.53
C ALA A 283 7.73 25.49 5.00
N ALA A 284 6.96 26.56 4.76
CA ALA A 284 5.63 26.46 4.15
C ALA A 284 5.70 25.79 2.77
N GLY A 285 4.82 24.80 2.54
CA GLY A 285 4.86 23.95 1.33
C GLY A 285 5.72 22.70 1.46
N LEU A 286 6.62 22.64 2.44
CA LEU A 286 7.61 21.57 2.61
C LEU A 286 7.30 20.63 3.78
N VAL A 287 6.46 21.06 4.74
CA VAL A 287 6.10 20.26 5.93
C VAL A 287 4.85 19.41 5.67
N ALA A 288 4.81 18.23 6.29
CA ALA A 288 3.77 17.22 6.14
C ALA A 288 3.05 16.87 7.46
N ALA A 289 2.12 15.92 7.42
CA ALA A 289 1.13 15.70 8.47
C ALA A 289 1.69 15.28 9.83
N ALA A 290 2.86 14.62 9.90
CA ALA A 290 3.43 14.16 11.17
C ALA A 290 3.67 15.31 12.17
N GLU A 291 3.98 16.50 11.65
CA GLU A 291 4.20 17.71 12.46
C GLU A 291 2.95 18.17 13.22
N PHE A 292 1.77 17.74 12.76
CA PHE A 292 0.47 18.18 13.29
C PHE A 292 -0.29 17.05 14.01
N TRP A 293 0.37 15.93 14.30
CA TRP A 293 -0.26 14.75 14.91
C TRP A 293 -1.03 15.07 16.20
N ASN A 294 -0.40 15.77 17.15
CA ASN A 294 -0.99 16.16 18.42
C ASN A 294 -1.66 17.54 18.39
N ARG A 295 -1.95 18.10 17.21
CA ARG A 295 -2.74 19.32 17.11
C ARG A 295 -4.19 19.06 17.62
N PRO A 296 -4.83 19.94 18.40
CA PRO A 296 -6.27 19.83 18.66
C PRO A 296 -7.08 19.87 17.35
N ASN A 297 -8.00 18.91 17.17
CA ASN A 297 -8.67 18.65 15.89
C ASN A 297 -7.63 18.51 14.74
N PRO A 298 -6.78 17.46 14.77
CA PRO A 298 -5.69 17.29 13.79
C PRO A 298 -6.16 17.35 12.32
N PRO A 299 -7.29 16.72 11.91
CA PRO A 299 -7.73 16.72 10.51
C PRO A 299 -8.01 18.10 9.92
N ALA A 300 -8.26 19.11 10.75
CA ALA A 300 -8.54 20.47 10.28
C ALA A 300 -7.30 21.20 9.75
N ILE A 301 -6.10 20.62 9.86
CA ILE A 301 -4.86 21.30 9.45
C ILE A 301 -4.85 21.69 7.97
N GLN A 302 -5.37 20.84 7.08
CA GLN A 302 -5.37 21.12 5.64
C GLN A 302 -6.19 22.36 5.30
N ASP A 303 -7.38 22.50 5.89
CA ASP A 303 -8.22 23.68 5.72
C ASP A 303 -7.60 24.90 6.40
N ALA A 304 -6.96 24.70 7.55
CA ALA A 304 -6.33 25.76 8.33
C ALA A 304 -5.20 26.44 7.56
N VAL A 305 -4.22 25.69 7.04
CA VAL A 305 -3.09 26.24 6.28
C VAL A 305 -3.54 26.93 4.99
N ASN A 306 -4.63 26.47 4.38
CA ASN A 306 -5.24 27.11 3.20
C ASN A 306 -5.94 28.43 3.52
N SER A 307 -6.23 28.69 4.79
CA SER A 307 -6.94 29.88 5.25
C SER A 307 -6.04 30.97 5.85
N TYR A 308 -4.79 30.65 6.17
CA TYR A 308 -3.86 31.58 6.81
C TYR A 308 -3.33 32.60 5.80
N ASP A 309 -3.21 33.87 6.23
CA ASP A 309 -2.72 34.96 5.39
C ASP A 309 -1.17 35.01 5.36
N GLU A 310 -0.52 34.31 6.30
CA GLU A 310 0.93 34.30 6.54
C GLU A 310 1.70 33.33 5.64
N VAL A 311 1.02 32.31 5.11
CA VAL A 311 1.60 31.27 4.27
C VAL A 311 0.75 31.08 3.00
N ASP A 312 1.39 30.68 1.91
CA ASP A 312 0.66 30.22 0.74
C ASP A 312 0.22 28.78 1.01
N GLY A 313 -1.09 28.52 1.10
CA GLY A 313 -1.63 27.18 1.35
C GLY A 313 -1.09 26.12 0.40
N TRP A 314 -0.92 24.90 0.90
CA TRP A 314 -0.41 23.75 0.15
C TRP A 314 -1.11 22.47 0.60
N TYR A 315 -0.92 21.39 -0.17
CA TYR A 315 -1.35 20.06 0.25
C TYR A 315 -0.39 19.51 1.31
N VAL A 316 -0.90 19.25 2.51
CA VAL A 316 -0.15 18.64 3.61
C VAL A 316 -0.17 17.13 3.40
N GLN A 317 0.90 16.55 2.85
CA GLN A 317 0.95 15.10 2.58
C GLN A 317 0.61 14.29 3.85
N GLY A 318 -0.30 13.32 3.69
CA GLY A 318 -0.76 12.45 4.77
C GLY A 318 -1.87 13.03 5.65
N ASN A 319 -2.36 14.25 5.40
CA ASN A 319 -3.36 14.89 6.27
C ASN A 319 -4.70 14.14 6.35
N TRP A 320 -5.09 13.50 5.25
CA TRP A 320 -6.32 12.71 5.14
C TRP A 320 -6.31 11.46 6.03
N ASN A 321 -5.13 11.10 6.55
CA ASN A 321 -4.91 10.02 7.51
C ASN A 321 -4.88 10.51 8.97
N LEU A 322 -5.01 11.81 9.23
CA LEU A 322 -5.19 12.33 10.60
C LEU A 322 -6.57 12.06 11.23
N PRO A 323 -7.65 11.81 10.48
CA PRO A 323 -8.89 11.34 11.05
C PRO A 323 -8.74 10.06 11.88
N GLY A 324 -9.54 9.92 12.94
CA GLY A 324 -9.51 8.74 13.82
C GLY A 324 -8.47 8.77 14.93
N VAL A 325 -7.59 9.79 15.00
CA VAL A 325 -6.60 9.92 16.10
C VAL A 325 -7.29 10.14 17.44
N GLU A 326 -8.36 10.95 17.52
CA GLU A 326 -9.10 11.12 18.78
C GLU A 326 -9.83 9.84 19.20
N TYR A 327 -10.30 9.05 18.24
CA TYR A 327 -10.92 7.75 18.51
C TYR A 327 -9.91 6.73 19.01
N LEU A 328 -8.67 6.79 18.52
CA LEU A 328 -7.55 6.03 19.04
C LEU A 328 -7.23 6.41 20.49
N ALA A 329 -7.30 7.69 20.85
CA ALA A 329 -7.21 8.12 22.24
C ALA A 329 -8.30 7.49 23.13
N TYR A 330 -9.57 7.46 22.67
CA TYR A 330 -10.65 6.81 23.42
C TYR A 330 -10.50 5.30 23.53
N TYR A 331 -9.97 4.64 22.50
CA TYR A 331 -9.63 3.22 22.52
C TYR A 331 -8.58 2.92 23.61
N LEU A 332 -7.59 3.81 23.78
CA LEU A 332 -6.56 3.74 24.81
C LEU A 332 -7.04 4.15 26.21
N GLY A 333 -8.23 4.75 26.31
CA GLY A 333 -8.88 5.06 27.58
C GLY A 333 -8.92 6.52 27.98
N ALA A 334 -8.70 7.44 27.03
CA ALA A 334 -8.92 8.87 27.24
C ALA A 334 -10.37 9.18 27.65
N GLU A 335 -10.57 10.29 28.34
CA GLU A 335 -11.91 10.78 28.68
C GLU A 335 -12.75 11.04 27.42
N THR A 336 -13.84 10.27 27.27
CA THR A 336 -14.66 10.32 26.05
C THR A 336 -15.59 11.53 26.02
N VAL A 337 -15.65 12.21 24.88
CA VAL A 337 -16.64 13.26 24.60
C VAL A 337 -17.82 12.69 23.79
N PRO A 338 -19.09 12.91 24.18
CA PRO A 338 -20.23 12.46 23.38
C PRO A 338 -20.29 13.13 22.00
N ALA A 339 -20.79 12.42 21.00
CA ALA A 339 -20.95 12.96 19.64
C ALA A 339 -21.67 14.31 19.60
N GLY A 340 -21.20 15.19 18.71
CA GLY A 340 -21.71 16.54 18.49
C GLY A 340 -21.71 16.91 17.01
N ASP A 341 -22.12 18.14 16.71
CA ASP A 341 -22.21 18.63 15.32
C ASP A 341 -20.82 19.00 14.72
N GLU A 342 -19.80 19.21 15.57
CA GLU A 342 -18.46 19.64 15.18
C GLU A 342 -17.40 18.86 15.98
N ASN A 343 -16.20 18.70 15.43
CA ASN A 343 -15.07 18.11 16.13
C ASN A 343 -14.50 19.10 17.17
N PRO A 344 -14.42 18.74 18.47
CA PRO A 344 -13.98 19.68 19.50
C PRO A 344 -12.50 20.07 19.35
N THR A 345 -12.21 21.33 19.68
CA THR A 345 -10.83 21.85 19.83
C THR A 345 -10.36 21.87 21.28
N ALA A 346 -11.20 21.44 22.22
CA ALA A 346 -10.78 21.21 23.60
C ALA A 346 -9.73 20.08 23.58
N PRO A 347 -8.52 20.31 24.11
CA PRO A 347 -7.42 19.37 23.96
C PRO A 347 -7.68 18.14 24.81
N ILE A 348 -7.38 16.96 24.26
CA ILE A 348 -7.21 15.73 25.03
C ILE A 348 -5.88 15.86 25.78
N SER A 349 -5.92 16.03 27.10
CA SER A 349 -4.74 16.25 27.97
C SER A 349 -4.41 15.07 28.88
N ASP A 350 -5.15 13.95 28.78
CA ASP A 350 -4.95 12.77 29.61
C ASP A 350 -4.21 11.64 28.89
N THR A 351 -4.89 10.82 28.07
CA THR A 351 -4.29 9.71 27.32
C THR A 351 -4.35 10.05 25.84
N TYR A 352 -3.20 10.14 25.18
CA TYR A 352 -3.13 10.47 23.76
C TYR A 352 -2.19 9.51 23.04
N PRO A 353 -2.52 9.06 21.81
CA PRO A 353 -1.68 8.12 21.07
C PRO A 353 -0.33 8.76 20.68
N ASN A 354 0.77 8.11 21.07
CA ASN A 354 2.12 8.48 20.63
C ASN A 354 2.30 8.07 19.16
N PRO A 355 2.61 8.99 18.22
CA PRO A 355 2.70 8.67 16.78
C PRO A 355 3.74 7.61 16.45
N TYR A 356 4.81 7.51 17.26
CA TYR A 356 5.87 6.52 17.06
C TYR A 356 5.49 5.11 17.50
N ARG A 357 4.29 4.91 18.05
CA ARG A 357 3.74 3.58 18.33
C ARG A 357 3.04 2.96 17.12
N TYR A 358 2.93 3.66 15.97
CA TYR A 358 2.19 3.21 14.78
C TYR A 358 3.03 3.25 13.50
N GLY A 359 2.65 2.44 12.52
CA GLY A 359 3.34 2.29 11.23
C GLY A 359 4.33 1.13 11.24
N TYR A 360 3.96 -0.01 11.82
CA TYR A 360 4.81 -1.21 11.90
C TYR A 360 4.06 -2.46 11.44
N HIS A 361 4.81 -3.51 11.11
CA HIS A 361 4.27 -4.86 11.02
C HIS A 361 3.98 -5.42 12.43
N VAL A 362 2.80 -6.00 12.60
CA VAL A 362 2.26 -6.52 13.86
C VAL A 362 2.04 -8.02 13.74
N GLU A 363 2.96 -8.80 14.29
CA GLU A 363 2.86 -10.26 14.36
C GLU A 363 1.96 -10.68 15.51
N ILE A 364 1.10 -11.67 15.26
CA ILE A 364 0.24 -12.27 16.26
C ILE A 364 0.81 -13.63 16.67
N GLN A 365 1.63 -13.63 17.71
CA GLN A 365 2.15 -14.85 18.30
C GLN A 365 1.07 -15.60 19.09
N ASP A 366 1.23 -16.92 19.15
CA ASP A 366 0.24 -17.85 19.68
C ASP A 366 -1.16 -17.67 19.04
N PRO A 367 -1.28 -17.64 17.70
CA PRO A 367 -2.50 -17.23 16.99
C PRO A 367 -3.70 -18.15 17.30
N THR A 368 -3.46 -19.39 17.72
CA THR A 368 -4.50 -20.37 18.06
C THR A 368 -4.87 -20.37 19.55
N ALA A 369 -4.24 -19.53 20.38
CA ALA A 369 -4.52 -19.47 21.80
C ALA A 369 -5.89 -18.83 22.11
N ALA A 370 -6.36 -19.00 23.35
CA ALA A 370 -7.52 -18.23 23.82
C ALA A 370 -7.23 -16.72 23.73
N ALA A 371 -8.25 -15.90 23.51
CA ALA A 371 -8.11 -14.46 23.26
C ALA A 371 -7.24 -13.74 24.30
N GLU A 372 -7.36 -14.12 25.57
CA GLU A 372 -6.58 -13.58 26.68
C GLU A 372 -5.12 -14.05 26.76
N ASN A 373 -4.65 -14.85 25.80
CA ASN A 373 -3.27 -15.33 25.70
C ASN A 373 -2.66 -15.13 24.30
N ILE A 374 -3.35 -14.42 23.39
CA ILE A 374 -2.74 -13.98 22.14
C ILE A 374 -1.67 -12.94 22.46
N THR A 375 -0.52 -12.99 21.79
CA THR A 375 0.61 -12.09 22.05
C THR A 375 0.92 -11.28 20.80
N PRO A 376 0.50 -10.00 20.72
CA PRO A 376 0.88 -9.13 19.61
C PRO A 376 2.29 -8.59 19.79
N VAL A 377 3.05 -8.51 18.71
CA VAL A 377 4.43 -8.01 18.66
C VAL A 377 4.52 -6.99 17.53
N LYS A 378 5.01 -5.78 17.82
CA LYS A 378 5.39 -4.82 16.77
C LYS A 378 6.87 -5.00 16.43
N HIS A 379 7.18 -5.22 15.16
CA HIS A 379 8.56 -5.34 14.67
C HIS A 379 9.19 -3.96 14.43
N TYR A 380 9.46 -3.24 15.51
CA TYR A 380 10.04 -1.89 15.46
C TYR A 380 11.35 -1.79 14.66
N ALA A 381 12.18 -2.84 14.67
CA ALA A 381 13.44 -2.89 13.94
C ALA A 381 13.28 -2.88 12.41
N MET A 382 12.09 -3.18 11.90
CA MET A 382 11.75 -3.09 10.48
C MET A 382 11.44 -1.65 10.03
N GLY A 383 11.45 -0.68 10.96
CA GLY A 383 11.23 0.73 10.66
C GLY A 383 9.75 1.12 10.62
N ARG A 384 9.52 2.43 10.50
CA ARG A 384 8.19 3.05 10.53
C ARG A 384 7.83 3.67 9.20
N ALA A 385 6.75 3.20 8.58
CA ALA A 385 6.26 3.73 7.31
C ALA A 385 4.73 3.60 7.21
N SER A 386 4.16 3.99 6.06
CA SER A 386 2.86 3.50 5.60
C SER A 386 3.09 2.13 4.97
N TRP A 387 3.13 1.08 5.78
CA TRP A 387 3.40 -0.27 5.29
C TRP A 387 2.17 -0.84 4.61
N GLU A 388 2.35 -1.25 3.36
CA GLU A 388 1.37 -2.04 2.63
C GLU A 388 1.74 -3.51 2.83
N ALA A 389 2.34 -4.18 1.84
CA ALA A 389 2.75 -5.58 1.99
C ALA A 389 4.14 -5.76 2.65
N PRO A 390 4.26 -6.66 3.65
CA PRO A 390 5.50 -7.33 3.98
C PRO A 390 5.62 -8.68 3.23
N ASP A 391 6.85 -9.10 2.96
CA ASP A 391 7.15 -10.48 2.54
C ASP A 391 8.25 -11.05 3.45
N PHE A 392 7.88 -11.96 4.35
CA PHE A 392 8.79 -12.65 5.26
C PHE A 392 9.39 -13.89 4.61
N LEU A 393 10.67 -13.81 4.26
CA LEU A 393 11.28 -14.84 3.44
C LEU A 393 11.62 -16.13 4.19
N PRO A 394 11.71 -17.27 3.48
CA PRO A 394 11.97 -18.59 4.09
C PRO A 394 13.33 -18.76 4.79
N ASP A 395 14.25 -17.81 4.67
CA ASP A 395 15.47 -17.78 5.50
C ASP A 395 15.21 -17.36 6.96
N GLU A 396 13.96 -17.00 7.25
CA GLU A 396 13.44 -16.54 8.53
C GLU A 396 14.15 -15.29 9.06
N ARG A 397 14.81 -14.51 8.18
CA ARG A 397 15.61 -13.34 8.56
C ARG A 397 15.29 -12.12 7.71
N THR A 398 15.11 -12.33 6.41
CA THR A 398 14.95 -11.27 5.43
C THR A 398 13.46 -10.94 5.28
N VAL A 399 13.15 -9.65 5.34
CA VAL A 399 11.79 -9.14 5.15
C VAL A 399 11.85 -7.99 4.15
N TYR A 400 11.10 -8.07 3.07
CA TYR A 400 10.86 -6.92 2.18
C TYR A 400 9.60 -6.19 2.61
N GLY A 401 9.61 -4.86 2.49
CA GLY A 401 8.47 -4.01 2.86
C GLY A 401 8.24 -2.93 1.82
N CYS A 402 7.04 -2.91 1.26
CA CYS A 402 6.55 -1.88 0.37
C CYS A 402 5.83 -0.78 1.18
N SER A 403 6.05 0.49 0.81
CA SER A 403 5.41 1.62 1.48
C SER A 403 4.53 2.41 0.53
N ASP A 404 3.26 2.55 0.89
CA ASP A 404 2.26 3.16 0.03
C ASP A 404 2.15 4.70 0.17
N GLY A 405 1.73 5.33 -0.92
CA GLY A 405 1.51 6.75 -1.12
C GLY A 405 2.55 7.44 -2.02
N ASP A 406 2.38 8.76 -2.16
CA ASP A 406 3.25 9.57 -3.02
C ASP A 406 4.69 9.65 -2.50
N SER A 407 5.65 9.44 -3.41
CA SER A 407 7.09 9.46 -3.15
C SER A 407 7.49 8.72 -1.87
N LYS A 408 7.38 7.41 -1.93
CA LYS A 408 7.74 6.44 -0.89
C LYS A 408 8.86 5.51 -1.36
N GLY A 409 9.40 4.75 -0.42
CA GLY A 409 10.52 3.85 -0.67
C GLY A 409 10.10 2.39 -0.53
N ILE A 410 10.91 1.50 -1.09
CA ILE A 410 10.90 0.07 -0.77
C ILE A 410 12.03 -0.18 0.23
N TYR A 411 11.75 -1.00 1.23
CA TYR A 411 12.67 -1.27 2.33
C TYR A 411 12.93 -2.77 2.46
N LYS A 412 14.03 -3.08 3.13
CA LYS A 412 14.41 -4.46 3.46
C LYS A 412 14.94 -4.48 4.89
N PHE A 413 14.54 -5.46 5.66
CA PHE A 413 15.11 -5.76 6.97
C PHE A 413 15.81 -7.11 6.93
N VAL A 414 16.95 -7.24 7.61
CA VAL A 414 17.66 -8.52 7.76
C VAL A 414 18.01 -8.73 9.24
N ALA A 415 17.41 -9.75 9.86
CA ALA A 415 17.67 -10.12 11.24
C ALA A 415 19.06 -10.77 11.43
N ASP A 416 19.70 -10.50 12.59
CA ASP A 416 21.01 -11.07 12.94
C ASP A 416 20.99 -12.61 13.04
N GLU A 417 19.85 -13.16 13.46
CA GLU A 417 19.55 -14.58 13.62
C GLU A 417 18.11 -14.84 13.14
N PRO A 418 17.71 -16.10 12.85
CA PRO A 418 16.34 -16.39 12.44
C PRO A 418 15.36 -15.83 13.48
N ILE A 419 14.36 -15.08 13.05
CA ILE A 419 13.36 -14.43 13.91
C ILE A 419 12.70 -15.40 14.90
N PRO A 420 12.27 -16.62 14.51
CA PRO A 420 11.67 -17.56 15.46
C PRO A 420 12.68 -18.19 16.45
N SER A 421 13.99 -17.92 16.30
CA SER A 421 15.02 -18.42 17.22
C SER A 421 15.20 -17.59 18.48
N TYR A 422 14.66 -16.37 18.52
CA TYR A 422 14.72 -15.50 19.69
C TYR A 422 13.73 -15.97 20.77
N ASP A 423 14.21 -16.10 22.01
CA ASP A 423 13.35 -16.48 23.14
C ASP A 423 12.31 -15.40 23.50
N ASP A 424 12.65 -14.13 23.25
CA ASP A 424 11.78 -12.95 23.44
C ASP A 424 11.77 -12.18 22.11
N PRO A 425 10.61 -11.95 21.48
CA PRO A 425 10.52 -11.24 20.20
C PRO A 425 11.01 -9.78 20.28
N MET A 426 11.05 -9.18 21.47
CA MET A 426 11.64 -7.86 21.65
C MET A 426 13.17 -7.87 21.52
N ASP A 427 13.83 -9.03 21.62
CA ASP A 427 15.27 -9.18 21.41
C ASP A 427 15.64 -9.35 19.92
N VAL A 428 14.67 -9.46 19.00
CA VAL A 428 14.94 -9.47 17.56
C VAL A 428 15.71 -8.21 17.19
N ALA A 429 16.90 -8.40 16.63
CA ALA A 429 17.81 -7.36 16.20
C ALA A 429 18.24 -7.61 14.76
N GLY A 430 18.55 -6.53 14.04
CA GLY A 430 18.97 -6.62 12.65
C GLY A 430 19.20 -5.25 12.04
N THR A 431 19.39 -5.26 10.73
CA THR A 431 19.71 -4.07 9.95
C THR A 431 18.55 -3.70 9.04
N LEU A 432 18.16 -2.42 9.06
CA LEU A 432 17.19 -1.83 8.15
C LEU A 432 17.90 -1.21 6.94
N TYR A 433 17.35 -1.46 5.75
CA TYR A 433 17.84 -0.99 4.48
C TYR A 433 16.76 -0.26 3.68
N ALA A 434 17.15 0.71 2.86
CA ALA A 434 16.30 1.34 1.86
C ALA A 434 16.86 1.12 0.45
N ILE A 435 15.97 0.99 -0.53
CA ILE A 435 16.32 0.75 -1.92
C ILE A 435 17.04 1.96 -2.55
N LYS A 436 17.98 1.69 -3.46
CA LYS A 436 18.62 2.67 -4.34
C LYS A 436 18.66 2.12 -5.76
N VAL A 437 18.03 2.81 -6.71
CA VAL A 437 18.17 2.52 -8.13
C VAL A 437 19.46 3.16 -8.65
N THR A 438 20.22 2.42 -9.45
CA THR A 438 21.62 2.77 -9.79
C THR A 438 21.93 2.86 -11.27
N ASN A 439 21.09 2.30 -12.14
CA ASN A 439 21.32 2.27 -13.58
C ASN A 439 20.74 3.50 -14.29
N ASP A 440 21.54 4.13 -15.15
CA ASP A 440 21.14 5.30 -15.95
C ASP A 440 19.88 5.07 -16.82
N SER A 441 19.55 3.81 -17.15
CA SER A 441 18.34 3.51 -17.92
C SER A 441 17.05 3.72 -17.12
N ALA A 442 17.09 3.68 -15.79
CA ALA A 442 15.92 4.00 -14.96
C ALA A 442 15.51 5.48 -15.05
N SER A 443 16.41 6.36 -15.49
CA SER A 443 16.17 7.79 -15.67
C SER A 443 16.25 8.23 -17.14
N SER A 444 16.06 7.31 -18.10
CA SER A 444 16.25 7.61 -19.51
C SER A 444 15.05 8.24 -20.22
N GLY A 445 13.88 8.29 -19.55
CA GLY A 445 12.61 8.66 -20.17
C GLY A 445 12.14 7.66 -21.22
N GLN A 446 12.49 6.37 -21.07
CA GLN A 446 11.95 5.28 -21.89
C GLN A 446 10.73 4.65 -21.20
N SER A 447 9.96 3.84 -21.92
CA SER A 447 8.87 3.05 -21.34
C SER A 447 9.36 2.16 -20.19
N PRO A 448 8.58 2.05 -19.08
CA PRO A 448 8.85 1.07 -18.02
C PRO A 448 8.95 -0.37 -18.52
N ALA A 449 8.30 -0.73 -19.64
CA ALA A 449 8.38 -2.08 -20.22
C ALA A 449 9.78 -2.46 -20.74
N GLU A 450 10.65 -1.48 -20.99
CA GLU A 450 11.99 -1.70 -21.57
C GLU A 450 13.13 -1.47 -20.56
N ALA A 451 12.82 -1.09 -19.33
CA ALA A 451 13.79 -0.60 -18.37
C ALA A 451 13.71 -1.37 -17.03
N PRO A 452 14.49 -2.45 -16.88
CA PRO A 452 14.75 -3.04 -15.58
C PRO A 452 15.40 -2.02 -14.64
N LEU A 453 15.13 -2.14 -13.35
CA LEU A 453 15.76 -1.32 -12.31
C LEU A 453 16.89 -2.12 -11.66
N GLU A 454 18.12 -1.63 -11.74
CA GLU A 454 19.26 -2.21 -11.03
C GLU A 454 19.35 -1.58 -9.64
N VAL A 455 19.25 -2.40 -8.60
CA VAL A 455 19.04 -1.96 -7.22
C VAL A 455 20.21 -2.30 -6.31
N GLU A 456 20.54 -1.35 -5.43
CA GLU A 456 21.40 -1.55 -4.27
C GLU A 456 20.59 -1.25 -3.00
N TRP A 457 21.01 -1.82 -1.87
CA TRP A 457 20.35 -1.65 -0.58
C TRP A 457 21.22 -0.82 0.36
N LEU A 458 20.79 0.41 0.64
CA LEU A 458 21.48 1.32 1.55
C LEU A 458 21.16 0.96 2.99
N GLU A 459 22.16 0.57 3.75
CA GLU A 459 22.03 0.34 5.19
C GLU A 459 21.70 1.66 5.90
N LEU A 460 20.56 1.72 6.59
CA LEU A 460 20.14 2.89 7.36
C LEU A 460 20.57 2.79 8.83
N GLY A 461 20.53 1.60 9.43
CA GLY A 461 20.96 1.39 10.81
C GLY A 461 20.67 0.00 11.35
N HIS A 462 21.25 -0.29 12.52
CA HIS A 462 21.09 -1.55 13.25
C HIS A 462 20.59 -1.30 14.68
N ALA A 463 19.56 -2.03 15.10
CA ALA A 463 19.02 -2.01 16.46
C ALA A 463 18.12 -3.22 16.73
N SER A 464 17.79 -3.44 18.01
CA SER A 464 16.75 -4.38 18.44
C SER A 464 15.39 -3.73 18.61
N ASN A 465 14.32 -4.54 18.50
CA ASN A 465 12.95 -4.13 18.84
C ASN A 465 12.89 -3.46 20.23
N ARG A 466 13.61 -4.00 21.23
CA ARG A 466 13.65 -3.46 22.59
C ARG A 466 14.37 -2.13 22.71
N GLU A 467 15.47 -1.92 21.99
CA GLU A 467 16.13 -0.61 21.95
C GLU A 467 15.18 0.45 21.40
N ILE A 468 14.53 0.14 20.27
CA ILE A 468 13.64 1.09 19.60
C ILE A 468 12.40 1.37 20.43
N GLU A 469 11.77 0.33 21.02
CA GLU A 469 10.65 0.51 21.96
C GLU A 469 11.03 1.46 23.11
N SER A 470 12.26 1.36 23.63
CA SER A 470 12.72 2.25 24.70
C SER A 470 12.87 3.71 24.25
N TRP A 471 13.21 3.96 22.99
CA TRP A 471 13.22 5.31 22.41
C TRP A 471 11.81 5.83 22.17
N ILE A 472 10.90 4.98 21.68
CA ILE A 472 9.48 5.32 21.48
C ILE A 472 8.86 5.75 22.81
N ALA A 473 9.17 5.03 23.90
CA ALA A 473 8.64 5.31 25.22
C ALA A 473 9.02 6.69 25.78
N GLU A 474 10.06 7.34 25.23
CA GLU A 474 10.43 8.72 25.60
C GLU A 474 9.36 9.75 25.17
N TYR A 475 8.53 9.41 24.18
CA TYR A 475 7.44 10.25 23.65
C TYR A 475 6.06 9.86 24.17
N ASP A 476 5.98 8.84 25.06
CA ASP A 476 4.73 8.48 25.70
C ASP A 476 4.28 9.59 26.66
N GLY A 477 2.99 9.95 26.60
CA GLY A 477 2.41 11.01 27.42
C GLY A 477 2.48 12.40 26.80
N VAL A 478 3.01 12.55 25.58
CA VAL A 478 2.78 13.75 24.75
C VAL A 478 1.32 13.79 24.32
N THR A 479 0.66 14.92 24.50
CA THR A 479 -0.77 15.13 24.29
C THR A 479 -1.05 16.35 23.42
N GLN A 480 -2.34 16.64 23.22
CA GLN A 480 -2.75 17.88 22.54
C GLN A 480 -2.54 19.14 23.38
N ALA A 481 -2.40 19.01 24.69
CA ALA A 481 -2.02 20.14 25.54
C ALA A 481 -0.56 20.53 25.30
N ASP A 482 0.35 19.54 25.15
CA ASP A 482 1.77 19.79 24.88
C ASP A 482 1.96 20.54 23.55
N TYR A 483 1.18 20.18 22.51
CA TYR A 483 1.19 20.93 21.25
C TYR A 483 0.92 22.43 21.46
N LEU A 484 0.01 22.78 22.36
CA LEU A 484 -0.33 24.18 22.63
C LEU A 484 0.74 24.85 23.52
N GLU A 485 1.23 24.16 24.56
CA GLU A 485 2.21 24.70 25.51
C GLU A 485 3.61 24.87 24.90
N SER A 486 4.04 23.97 24.01
CA SER A 486 5.34 24.02 23.37
C SER A 486 5.41 25.08 22.26
N HIS A 487 4.28 25.39 21.61
CA HIS A 487 4.25 26.21 20.41
C HIS A 487 3.56 27.57 20.59
N THR A 488 3.04 27.89 21.78
CA THR A 488 2.39 29.18 22.08
C THR A 488 2.62 29.60 23.53
N ASP A 489 2.09 30.77 23.92
CA ASP A 489 1.99 31.19 25.33
C ASP A 489 0.77 30.57 26.09
N TRP A 490 0.06 29.59 25.52
CA TRP A 490 -1.09 28.91 26.14
C TRP A 490 -0.69 28.11 27.39
N SER A 491 -1.63 27.89 28.30
CA SER A 491 -1.45 27.03 29.47
C SER A 491 -2.74 26.27 29.78
N GLU A 492 -2.62 25.07 30.36
CA GLU A 492 -3.78 24.24 30.68
C GLU A 492 -4.87 25.00 31.48
N GLY A 493 -6.08 24.99 30.92
CA GLY A 493 -7.26 25.69 31.46
C GLY A 493 -7.58 27.02 30.76
N ASP A 494 -6.71 27.51 29.89
CA ASP A 494 -7.02 28.62 28.98
C ASP A 494 -7.92 28.16 27.83
N ASP A 495 -8.75 29.07 27.32
CA ASP A 495 -9.62 28.78 26.17
C ASP A 495 -8.78 28.56 24.89
N VAL A 496 -8.98 27.44 24.21
CA VAL A 496 -8.40 27.21 22.87
C VAL A 496 -9.22 27.97 21.84
N THR A 497 -8.62 29.00 21.24
CA THR A 497 -9.24 29.83 20.19
C THR A 497 -8.57 29.60 18.85
N ASP A 498 -9.24 29.95 17.75
CA ASP A 498 -8.67 29.88 16.41
C ASP A 498 -7.33 30.63 16.28
N GLU A 499 -7.16 31.73 17.02
CA GLU A 499 -5.91 32.48 17.04
C GLU A 499 -4.78 31.71 17.73
N VAL A 500 -5.08 30.99 18.81
CA VAL A 500 -4.08 30.16 19.52
C VAL A 500 -3.68 28.97 18.64
N LEU A 501 -4.63 28.30 17.99
CA LEU A 501 -4.32 27.22 17.05
C LEU A 501 -3.49 27.71 15.88
N LYS A 502 -3.85 28.87 15.30
CA LYS A 502 -3.08 29.50 14.24
C LYS A 502 -1.66 29.86 14.67
N GLU A 503 -1.48 30.40 15.87
CA GLU A 503 -0.15 30.70 16.42
C GLU A 503 0.69 29.42 16.54
N ALA A 504 0.13 28.36 17.10
CA ALA A 504 0.79 27.06 17.25
C ALA A 504 1.18 26.47 15.87
N ASP A 505 0.23 26.44 14.93
CA ASP A 505 0.44 25.88 13.59
C ASP A 505 1.55 26.64 12.85
N LEU A 506 1.57 27.97 12.92
CA LEU A 506 2.63 28.78 12.29
C LEU A 506 4.01 28.58 12.94
N GLU A 507 4.06 28.39 14.26
CA GLU A 507 5.30 28.06 14.97
C GLU A 507 5.83 26.68 14.56
N VAL A 508 4.96 25.67 14.44
CA VAL A 508 5.31 24.32 13.98
C VAL A 508 5.77 24.33 12.51
N ILE A 509 5.11 25.11 11.66
CA ILE A 509 5.54 25.28 10.27
C ILE A 509 6.98 25.81 10.26
N GLU A 510 7.24 26.92 10.94
CA GLU A 510 8.56 27.58 10.91
C GLU A 510 9.66 26.74 11.59
N ASN A 511 9.39 26.21 12.79
CA ASN A 511 10.43 25.67 13.67
C ASN A 511 10.32 24.16 13.96
N GLY A 512 9.33 23.48 13.37
CA GLY A 512 9.08 22.05 13.63
C GLY A 512 8.32 21.80 14.92
N ASN A 513 7.73 20.60 15.01
CA ASN A 513 7.06 20.19 16.24
C ASN A 513 8.10 19.84 17.33
N GLN A 514 8.10 20.62 18.40
CA GLN A 514 9.06 20.56 19.49
C GLN A 514 8.83 19.39 20.45
N ASP A 515 7.72 18.66 20.30
CA ASP A 515 7.37 17.52 21.15
C ASP A 515 7.98 16.20 20.66
N TYR A 516 8.54 16.17 19.44
CA TYR A 516 9.05 14.97 18.77
C TYR A 516 10.51 15.10 18.31
N ILE A 517 10.98 14.23 17.41
CA ILE A 517 12.35 14.28 16.90
C ILE A 517 12.49 15.57 16.09
N SER A 518 13.53 16.36 16.39
CA SER A 518 13.75 17.64 15.73
C SER A 518 14.26 17.46 14.29
N ARG A 519 13.95 18.44 13.42
CA ARG A 519 14.48 18.49 12.06
C ARG A 519 16.01 18.54 12.08
N GLU A 520 16.60 19.23 13.07
CA GLU A 520 18.03 19.32 13.28
C GLU A 520 18.68 17.97 13.58
N ASP A 521 18.05 17.12 14.39
CA ASP A 521 18.56 15.79 14.70
C ASP A 521 18.57 14.88 13.47
N ILE A 522 17.54 14.95 12.62
CA ILE A 522 17.45 14.18 11.37
C ILE A 522 18.57 14.61 10.40
N VAL A 523 18.76 15.92 10.20
CA VAL A 523 19.83 16.45 9.33
C VAL A 523 21.22 16.13 9.89
N GLU A 524 21.40 16.23 11.22
CA GLU A 524 22.66 15.89 11.84
C GLU A 524 22.96 14.38 11.72
N TRP A 525 21.96 13.52 11.85
CA TRP A 525 22.10 12.09 11.54
C TRP A 525 22.57 11.88 10.10
N GLY A 526 21.90 12.50 9.12
CA GLY A 526 22.27 12.40 7.70
C GLY A 526 23.69 12.87 7.42
N ARG A 527 24.12 13.96 8.06
CA ARG A 527 25.49 14.48 7.97
C ARG A 527 26.53 13.51 8.56
N GLN A 528 26.22 12.84 9.66
CA GLN A 528 27.10 11.86 10.27
C GLN A 528 27.15 10.57 9.45
N TYR A 529 25.99 10.09 8.98
CA TYR A 529 25.85 8.97 8.07
C TYR A 529 26.70 9.15 6.81
N ALA A 530 26.55 10.28 6.11
CA ALA A 530 27.31 10.56 4.89
C ALA A 530 28.84 10.65 5.14
N ALA A 531 29.27 11.06 6.33
CA ALA A 531 30.68 11.22 6.67
C ALA A 531 31.34 9.92 7.14
N ASN A 532 30.60 9.08 7.87
CA ASN A 532 31.16 7.98 8.67
C ASN A 532 30.49 6.61 8.41
N GLY A 533 29.42 6.55 7.63
CA GLY A 533 28.57 5.37 7.46
C GLY A 533 27.53 5.18 8.59
N PRO A 534 26.66 4.16 8.48
CA PRO A 534 25.56 3.89 9.43
C PRO A 534 26.05 3.61 10.86
N ASP A 535 27.18 2.93 11.03
CA ASP A 535 27.81 2.67 12.34
C ASP A 535 28.50 3.91 12.96
N GLY A 536 28.60 4.99 12.20
CA GLY A 536 29.39 6.18 12.52
C GLY A 536 28.58 7.35 13.07
N VAL A 537 27.33 7.10 13.48
CA VAL A 537 26.40 8.08 14.05
C VAL A 537 26.42 8.06 15.59
N ASP A 538 26.16 9.21 16.21
CA ASP A 538 26.06 9.34 17.66
C ASP A 538 24.88 8.51 18.21
N GLU A 539 25.05 7.97 19.43
CA GLU A 539 24.08 7.04 20.05
C GLU A 539 22.65 7.59 20.09
N ASP A 540 22.48 8.87 20.44
CA ASP A 540 21.16 9.49 20.57
C ASP A 540 20.43 9.61 19.21
N LEU A 541 21.18 9.61 18.10
CA LEU A 541 20.68 9.72 16.73
C LEU A 541 20.39 8.36 16.07
N ARG A 542 20.80 7.24 16.68
CA ARG A 542 20.52 5.89 16.14
C ARG A 542 19.03 5.60 15.97
N ARG A 543 18.15 6.34 16.66
CA ARG A 543 16.69 6.23 16.57
C ARG A 543 16.10 6.70 15.24
N VAL A 544 16.77 7.65 14.57
CA VAL A 544 16.25 8.35 13.37
C VAL A 544 15.81 7.37 12.27
N PRO A 545 16.62 6.40 11.82
CA PRO A 545 16.23 5.48 10.76
C PRO A 545 15.04 4.56 11.09
N PHE A 546 14.73 4.37 12.38
CA PHE A 546 13.62 3.50 12.79
C PHE A 546 12.33 4.29 13.08
N LEU A 547 12.42 5.53 13.56
CA LEU A 547 11.25 6.35 13.92
C LEU A 547 10.83 7.32 12.81
N GLU A 548 11.77 7.72 11.96
CA GLU A 548 11.60 8.64 10.83
C GLU A 548 12.22 8.03 9.55
N THR A 549 11.91 6.75 9.29
CA THR A 549 12.55 5.89 8.28
C THR A 549 12.63 6.53 6.90
N ARG A 550 11.55 7.15 6.42
CA ARG A 550 11.53 7.83 5.12
C ARG A 550 12.45 9.06 5.07
N GLU A 551 12.48 9.85 6.14
CA GLU A 551 13.33 11.03 6.21
C GLU A 551 14.81 10.62 6.27
N ALA A 552 15.11 9.55 7.02
CA ALA A 552 16.45 8.95 7.02
C ALA A 552 16.84 8.42 5.63
N GLY A 553 15.94 7.74 4.92
CA GLY A 553 16.14 7.28 3.55
C GLY A 553 16.50 8.44 2.60
N LYS A 554 15.76 9.55 2.68
CA LYS A 554 16.04 10.76 1.90
C LYS A 554 17.41 11.36 2.18
N GLU A 555 17.75 11.57 3.44
CA GLU A 555 19.07 12.11 3.83
C GLU A 555 20.22 11.16 3.47
N ALA A 556 19.96 9.84 3.44
CA ALA A 556 20.91 8.82 2.98
C ALA A 556 21.03 8.74 1.45
N GLY A 557 20.08 9.32 0.71
CA GLY A 557 20.05 9.33 -0.75
C GLY A 557 19.42 8.07 -1.37
N ALA A 558 18.52 7.41 -0.66
CA ALA A 558 17.69 6.30 -1.17
C ALA A 558 16.73 6.79 -2.27
N SER A 559 16.31 5.88 -3.14
CA SER A 559 15.27 6.16 -4.13
C SER A 559 13.91 6.09 -3.44
N ILE A 560 13.25 7.24 -3.34
CA ILE A 560 11.96 7.42 -2.68
C ILE A 560 10.88 7.85 -3.65
N GLU A 561 11.15 7.76 -4.95
CA GLU A 561 10.25 8.29 -5.96
C GLU A 561 9.08 7.35 -6.25
N PHE A 562 9.10 6.12 -5.74
CA PHE A 562 8.01 5.15 -5.92
C PHE A 562 6.68 5.75 -5.49
N ASN A 563 5.69 5.62 -6.36
CA ASN A 563 4.33 6.02 -6.10
C ASN A 563 3.48 4.75 -5.96
N LYS A 564 2.81 4.63 -4.82
CA LYS A 564 2.06 3.44 -4.44
C LYS A 564 2.84 2.13 -4.64
N ALA A 565 3.94 1.97 -3.89
CA ALA A 565 4.55 0.65 -3.78
C ALA A 565 3.69 -0.16 -2.81
N GLU A 566 2.84 -1.05 -3.33
CA GLU A 566 1.78 -1.70 -2.56
C GLU A 566 2.10 -3.17 -2.30
N GLY A 567 2.04 -4.00 -3.34
CA GLY A 567 2.29 -5.44 -3.22
C GLY A 567 3.76 -5.83 -3.18
N VAL A 568 4.10 -6.80 -2.32
CA VAL A 568 5.31 -7.63 -2.43
C VAL A 568 4.99 -9.03 -1.93
N ASP A 569 5.40 -10.05 -2.69
CA ASP A 569 5.20 -11.44 -2.25
C ASP A 569 6.10 -12.44 -3.00
N SER A 570 6.36 -13.57 -2.36
CA SER A 570 7.07 -14.72 -2.90
C SER A 570 6.35 -16.02 -2.50
N ALA A 571 6.67 -17.14 -3.15
CA ALA A 571 6.07 -18.41 -2.74
C ALA A 571 6.54 -18.79 -1.31
N ASP A 572 5.66 -19.36 -0.48
CA ASP A 572 5.94 -19.73 0.91
C ASP A 572 7.25 -20.55 1.12
N ASP A 573 7.66 -21.34 0.13
CA ASP A 573 8.85 -22.17 0.16
C ASP A 573 10.00 -21.68 -0.74
N ALA A 574 9.93 -20.44 -1.22
CA ALA A 574 10.91 -19.82 -2.10
C ALA A 574 12.36 -19.97 -1.59
N GLN A 575 13.23 -20.33 -2.51
CA GLN A 575 14.66 -20.52 -2.31
C GLN A 575 15.44 -19.55 -3.20
N PRO A 576 16.76 -19.39 -2.95
CA PRO A 576 17.61 -18.69 -3.90
C PRO A 576 17.50 -19.29 -5.31
N GLY A 577 17.22 -18.44 -6.29
CA GLY A 577 16.90 -18.79 -7.68
C GLY A 577 15.41 -18.78 -8.01
N ASP A 578 14.53 -18.75 -7.00
CA ASP A 578 13.09 -18.50 -7.19
C ASP A 578 12.82 -16.99 -7.22
N TYR A 579 11.57 -16.62 -7.46
CA TYR A 579 11.18 -15.23 -7.71
C TYR A 579 10.36 -14.62 -6.56
N ILE A 580 10.54 -13.31 -6.40
CA ILE A 580 9.71 -12.39 -5.62
C ILE A 580 9.10 -11.35 -6.57
N TYR A 581 7.89 -10.89 -6.29
CA TYR A 581 7.15 -9.94 -7.12
C TYR A 581 6.90 -8.66 -6.34
N PHE A 582 6.96 -7.50 -7.02
CA PHE A 582 6.68 -6.19 -6.45
C PHE A 582 5.64 -5.47 -7.31
N GLY A 583 4.50 -5.08 -6.72
CA GLY A 583 3.45 -4.28 -7.33
C GLY A 583 3.67 -2.79 -7.09
N ILE A 584 3.81 -2.02 -8.18
CA ILE A 584 3.80 -0.55 -8.15
C ILE A 584 2.53 -0.10 -8.85
N SER A 585 1.56 0.40 -8.11
CA SER A 585 0.17 0.57 -8.57
C SER A 585 0.04 1.69 -9.59
N GLU A 586 0.87 2.72 -9.45
CA GLU A 586 0.91 3.85 -10.35
C GLU A 586 2.36 4.19 -10.74
N PHE A 587 2.68 4.06 -12.03
CA PHE A 587 3.97 4.53 -12.54
C PHE A 587 3.83 5.95 -13.07
N ASN A 588 3.67 6.91 -12.16
CA ASN A 588 3.41 8.29 -12.52
C ASN A 588 4.03 9.29 -11.52
N ASP A 589 3.67 10.57 -11.64
CA ASP A 589 4.13 11.63 -10.75
C ASP A 589 5.64 11.61 -10.53
N ASP A 590 6.13 11.42 -9.30
CA ASP A 590 7.57 11.45 -9.00
C ASP A 590 8.37 10.29 -9.65
N LEU A 591 7.73 9.20 -10.11
CA LEU A 591 8.37 8.14 -10.90
C LEU A 591 8.60 8.52 -12.38
N ALA A 592 7.82 9.48 -12.91
CA ALA A 592 7.75 9.74 -14.34
C ALA A 592 8.62 10.93 -14.79
N GLY A 593 9.33 10.75 -15.91
CA GLY A 593 9.96 11.85 -16.65
C GLY A 593 8.93 12.50 -17.56
N PRO A 594 8.28 13.61 -17.15
CA PRO A 594 8.98 14.88 -16.98
C PRO A 594 8.86 15.51 -15.58
N SER A 595 8.19 14.86 -14.63
CA SER A 595 7.96 15.38 -13.29
C SER A 595 9.24 15.34 -12.45
N ASN A 596 10.02 14.26 -12.57
CA ASN A 596 11.24 14.03 -11.80
C ASN A 596 12.53 14.14 -12.65
N ASP A 597 12.73 15.28 -13.33
CA ASP A 597 13.94 15.54 -14.14
C ASP A 597 15.21 15.55 -13.25
N GLY A 598 15.92 14.43 -13.21
CA GLY A 598 17.18 14.26 -12.49
C GLY A 598 17.13 13.41 -11.21
N GLY A 599 15.99 12.80 -10.87
CA GLY A 599 15.92 11.75 -9.84
C GLY A 599 16.43 10.40 -10.35
N ASP A 600 16.43 9.39 -9.48
CA ASP A 600 16.98 8.07 -9.83
C ASP A 600 16.08 7.31 -10.81
N ILE A 601 14.77 7.58 -10.77
CA ILE A 601 13.76 7.00 -11.66
C ILE A 601 13.01 8.13 -12.36
N ALA A 602 13.01 8.09 -13.69
CA ALA A 602 12.32 9.05 -14.55
C ALA A 602 11.98 8.38 -15.89
N LEU A 603 11.09 7.38 -15.87
CA LEU A 603 10.59 6.65 -17.06
C LEU A 603 9.29 7.26 -17.59
N GLU A 604 8.76 6.77 -18.71
CA GLU A 604 7.46 7.23 -19.22
C GLU A 604 6.32 6.84 -18.26
N ARG A 605 5.26 7.65 -18.27
CA ARG A 605 4.10 7.46 -17.39
C ARG A 605 3.31 6.22 -17.80
N VAL A 606 2.94 5.40 -16.83
CA VAL A 606 1.98 4.29 -16.96
C VAL A 606 1.07 4.31 -15.74
N ASP A 607 -0.12 4.86 -15.92
CA ASP A 607 -1.07 5.03 -14.81
C ASP A 607 -1.63 3.70 -14.28
N GLY A 608 -1.65 2.65 -15.10
CA GLY A 608 -2.06 1.31 -14.68
C GLY A 608 -1.05 0.57 -13.81
N GLY A 609 0.13 1.15 -13.56
CA GLY A 609 1.17 0.55 -12.72
C GLY A 609 2.05 -0.47 -13.44
N VAL A 610 2.97 -1.06 -12.67
CA VAL A 610 3.93 -2.07 -13.10
C VAL A 610 4.07 -3.15 -12.03
N VAL A 611 4.01 -4.42 -12.43
CA VAL A 611 4.49 -5.54 -11.60
C VAL A 611 5.91 -5.87 -12.03
N TYR A 612 6.85 -5.75 -11.10
CA TYR A 612 8.22 -6.22 -11.26
C TYR A 612 8.40 -7.61 -10.67
N ARG A 613 9.30 -8.38 -11.25
CA ARG A 613 9.80 -9.66 -10.74
C ARG A 613 11.29 -9.54 -10.46
N ALA A 614 11.78 -10.19 -9.41
CA ALA A 614 13.20 -10.28 -9.11
C ALA A 614 13.59 -11.71 -8.71
N GLU A 615 14.76 -12.16 -9.15
CA GLU A 615 15.34 -13.45 -8.70
C GLU A 615 15.97 -13.27 -7.32
N LEU A 616 15.64 -14.16 -6.37
CA LEU A 616 16.24 -14.20 -5.05
C LEU A 616 17.68 -14.71 -5.15
N GLU A 617 18.65 -13.90 -4.75
CA GLU A 617 20.06 -14.27 -4.73
C GLU A 617 20.38 -15.24 -3.58
N SER A 618 21.63 -15.73 -3.52
CA SER A 618 22.06 -16.73 -2.52
C SER A 618 21.91 -16.33 -1.05
N ASP A 619 21.75 -15.04 -0.79
CA ASP A 619 21.50 -14.41 0.50
C ASP A 619 20.11 -13.76 0.58
N TYR A 620 19.17 -14.20 -0.27
CA TYR A 620 17.80 -13.69 -0.38
C TYR A 620 17.71 -12.20 -0.75
N ASN A 621 18.82 -11.65 -1.26
CA ASN A 621 18.87 -10.30 -1.78
C ASN A 621 18.27 -10.23 -3.19
N VAL A 622 17.90 -9.02 -3.62
CA VAL A 622 17.50 -8.72 -5.00
C VAL A 622 18.40 -7.62 -5.55
N SER A 623 18.85 -7.78 -6.80
CA SER A 623 19.72 -6.81 -7.49
C SER A 623 19.07 -6.18 -8.71
N THR A 624 18.00 -6.78 -9.24
CA THR A 624 17.37 -6.34 -10.49
C THR A 624 15.86 -6.57 -10.40
N LEU A 625 15.09 -5.52 -10.65
CA LEU A 625 13.63 -5.58 -10.79
C LEU A 625 13.30 -5.57 -12.28
N GLU A 626 12.78 -6.69 -12.81
CA GLU A 626 12.40 -6.86 -14.21
C GLU A 626 10.89 -6.65 -14.39
N PRO A 627 10.43 -5.73 -15.26
CA PRO A 627 9.00 -5.51 -15.47
C PRO A 627 8.38 -6.74 -16.17
N VAL A 628 7.38 -7.36 -15.55
CA VAL A 628 6.67 -8.53 -16.11
C VAL A 628 5.22 -8.21 -16.49
N ILE A 629 4.61 -7.22 -15.85
CA ILE A 629 3.31 -6.67 -16.24
C ILE A 629 3.44 -5.15 -16.25
N VAL A 630 3.04 -4.52 -17.35
CA VAL A 630 2.95 -3.06 -17.47
C VAL A 630 1.51 -2.74 -17.83
N GLY A 631 0.84 -1.98 -16.96
CA GLY A 631 -0.54 -1.57 -17.15
C GLY A 631 -0.69 -0.57 -18.31
N PRO A 632 -1.92 -0.11 -18.61
CA PRO A 632 -2.15 0.91 -19.63
C PRO A 632 -1.81 2.31 -19.10
N ASP A 633 -1.31 3.19 -19.97
CA ASP A 633 -1.33 4.65 -19.74
C ASP A 633 -2.73 5.19 -20.06
N PHE A 634 -3.29 6.02 -19.18
CA PHE A 634 -4.64 6.56 -19.33
C PHE A 634 -4.75 8.07 -19.21
N THR A 635 -3.65 8.78 -19.43
CA THR A 635 -3.58 10.24 -19.38
C THR A 635 -4.47 10.98 -20.40
N GLU A 636 -4.85 10.36 -21.53
CA GLU A 636 -5.83 10.93 -22.46
C GLU A 636 -7.01 9.96 -22.73
N GLU A 637 -8.24 10.49 -22.73
CA GLU A 637 -9.50 9.77 -23.07
C GLU A 637 -9.48 9.12 -24.48
N GLN A 638 -8.44 9.36 -25.28
CA GLN A 638 -8.33 8.88 -26.65
C GLN A 638 -7.29 7.79 -26.83
N ALA A 639 -6.41 7.54 -25.87
CA ALA A 639 -5.24 6.70 -26.07
C ALA A 639 -5.17 5.60 -25.01
N MET A 640 -5.99 4.56 -25.19
CA MET A 640 -5.91 3.37 -24.36
C MET A 640 -6.20 2.12 -25.19
N ALA A 641 -5.20 1.27 -25.41
CA ALA A 641 -5.38 -0.06 -25.98
C ALA A 641 -5.78 -1.06 -24.88
N ASP A 642 -6.77 -1.91 -25.18
CA ASP A 642 -7.13 -3.14 -24.44
C ASP A 642 -7.27 -3.04 -22.90
N VAL A 643 -7.82 -1.91 -22.43
CA VAL A 643 -7.97 -1.58 -20.99
C VAL A 643 -8.82 -2.58 -20.23
N ASP A 644 -9.84 -3.14 -20.90
CA ASP A 644 -10.76 -4.06 -20.26
C ASP A 644 -10.00 -5.28 -19.73
N ASP A 645 -9.08 -5.82 -20.53
CA ASP A 645 -8.31 -7.04 -20.27
C ASP A 645 -6.88 -6.77 -19.75
N SER A 646 -6.62 -5.54 -19.29
CA SER A 646 -5.36 -5.16 -18.64
C SER A 646 -5.51 -5.06 -17.12
N LEU A 647 -4.43 -5.39 -16.40
CA LEU A 647 -4.28 -5.07 -14.98
C LEU A 647 -4.08 -3.55 -14.82
N ARG A 648 -4.69 -2.96 -13.79
CA ARG A 648 -4.61 -1.52 -13.49
C ARG A 648 -4.55 -1.31 -11.98
N ASN A 649 -3.68 -0.41 -11.52
CA ASN A 649 -3.57 -0.08 -10.09
C ASN A 649 -3.44 -1.37 -9.27
N VAL A 650 -2.41 -2.14 -9.61
CA VAL A 650 -2.12 -3.37 -8.89
C VAL A 650 -1.78 -3.02 -7.45
N ASP A 651 -2.62 -3.47 -6.55
CA ASP A 651 -2.41 -3.39 -5.12
C ASP A 651 -1.77 -4.71 -4.69
N ASN A 652 -2.59 -5.73 -4.46
CA ASN A 652 -2.10 -6.99 -3.94
C ASN A 652 -1.44 -7.85 -5.02
N VAL A 653 -0.26 -8.40 -4.69
CA VAL A 653 0.34 -9.54 -5.38
C VAL A 653 0.42 -10.72 -4.42
N TYR A 654 -0.07 -11.88 -4.82
CA TYR A 654 -0.06 -13.11 -4.02
C TYR A 654 0.52 -14.26 -4.85
N THR A 655 1.68 -14.80 -4.46
CA THR A 655 2.39 -15.85 -5.18
C THR A 655 1.93 -17.22 -4.70
N MET A 656 1.25 -17.96 -5.56
CA MET A 656 0.82 -19.32 -5.27
C MET A 656 1.99 -20.31 -5.33
N ARG A 657 1.84 -21.43 -4.62
CA ARG A 657 2.81 -22.56 -4.60
C ARG A 657 3.11 -23.23 -5.94
N ASP A 658 2.40 -22.87 -7.01
CA ASP A 658 2.70 -23.31 -8.38
C ASP A 658 3.37 -22.22 -9.24
N GLY A 659 3.79 -21.12 -8.62
CA GLY A 659 4.47 -20.00 -9.24
C GLY A 659 3.56 -19.00 -9.94
N ARG A 660 2.25 -19.26 -10.07
CA ARG A 660 1.30 -18.25 -10.55
C ARG A 660 1.12 -17.15 -9.50
N VAL A 661 0.78 -15.94 -9.94
CA VAL A 661 0.59 -14.79 -9.05
C VAL A 661 -0.84 -14.26 -9.21
N LEU A 662 -1.58 -14.12 -8.12
CA LEU A 662 -2.82 -13.35 -8.11
C LEU A 662 -2.45 -11.87 -8.06
N CYS A 663 -2.98 -11.08 -8.99
CA CYS A 663 -2.82 -9.63 -9.04
C CYS A 663 -4.20 -8.99 -8.83
N CYS A 664 -4.36 -8.23 -7.75
CA CYS A 664 -5.62 -7.60 -7.40
C CYS A 664 -5.57 -6.10 -7.65
N GLU A 665 -6.68 -5.56 -8.16
CA GLU A 665 -6.79 -4.13 -8.44
C GLU A 665 -7.38 -3.36 -7.26
N ASP A 666 -6.79 -2.20 -6.95
CA ASP A 666 -7.34 -1.09 -6.17
C ASP A 666 -7.48 0.13 -7.09
N GLY A 667 -8.49 0.10 -7.95
CA GLY A 667 -8.50 0.90 -9.16
C GLY A 667 -9.21 2.24 -9.04
N TRP A 668 -8.45 3.34 -9.23
CA TRP A 668 -9.04 4.65 -9.53
C TRP A 668 -10.08 4.56 -10.67
N ARG A 669 -11.27 5.12 -10.43
CA ARG A 669 -12.40 5.04 -11.37
C ARG A 669 -12.26 5.95 -12.60
N GLY A 670 -11.11 6.58 -12.84
CA GLY A 670 -10.84 7.35 -14.06
C GLY A 670 -10.14 6.50 -15.11
N GLY A 671 -10.83 6.16 -16.20
CA GLY A 671 -10.29 5.35 -17.29
C GLY A 671 -11.38 4.84 -18.22
N ASN A 672 -11.05 4.56 -19.48
CA ASN A 672 -12.03 4.11 -20.48
C ASN A 672 -12.42 2.61 -20.37
N ARG A 673 -12.15 1.95 -19.23
CA ARG A 673 -12.63 0.59 -18.98
C ARG A 673 -14.16 0.59 -19.10
N SER A 674 -14.73 -0.40 -19.79
CA SER A 674 -16.17 -0.49 -20.03
C SER A 674 -16.96 -0.75 -18.75
N TYR A 675 -16.28 -1.20 -17.69
CA TYR A 675 -16.83 -1.46 -16.37
C TYR A 675 -16.00 -0.78 -15.26
N PRO A 676 -16.64 -0.40 -14.15
CA PRO A 676 -16.01 0.32 -13.05
C PRO A 676 -15.50 -0.58 -11.91
N ASN A 677 -15.79 -1.89 -11.97
CA ASN A 677 -15.41 -2.84 -10.93
C ASN A 677 -13.91 -3.16 -11.01
N ASP A 678 -13.31 -3.35 -9.85
CA ASP A 678 -11.98 -3.92 -9.73
C ASP A 678 -12.01 -5.44 -9.92
N ALA A 679 -10.87 -5.97 -10.34
CA ALA A 679 -10.72 -7.35 -10.75
C ALA A 679 -9.57 -8.05 -10.05
N MET A 680 -9.69 -9.37 -9.96
CA MET A 680 -8.59 -10.27 -9.66
C MET A 680 -8.14 -10.91 -10.96
N TYR A 681 -6.84 -10.84 -11.21
CA TYR A 681 -6.17 -11.51 -12.33
C TYR A 681 -5.25 -12.60 -11.82
N VAL A 682 -5.05 -13.64 -12.62
CA VAL A 682 -4.03 -14.68 -12.37
C VAL A 682 -2.97 -14.57 -13.45
N TYR A 683 -1.77 -14.20 -13.05
CA TYR A 683 -0.58 -14.14 -13.88
C TYR A 683 0.12 -15.51 -13.90
N GLU A 684 0.36 -16.02 -15.11
CA GLU A 684 1.11 -17.24 -15.42
C GLU A 684 2.50 -16.84 -15.98
N PRO A 685 3.59 -17.06 -15.24
CA PRO A 685 4.95 -16.78 -15.72
C PRO A 685 5.31 -17.61 -16.97
N GLU A 686 6.12 -17.04 -17.88
CA GLU A 686 6.53 -17.72 -19.13
C GLU A 686 7.20 -19.08 -18.90
N GLU A 687 7.91 -19.24 -17.79
CA GLU A 687 8.60 -20.47 -17.43
C GLU A 687 7.63 -21.64 -17.22
N ASN A 688 6.44 -21.38 -16.67
CA ASN A 688 5.41 -22.40 -16.46
C ASN A 688 4.84 -22.93 -17.79
N ALA A 689 4.66 -22.05 -18.77
CA ALA A 689 4.22 -22.42 -20.11
C ALA A 689 5.26 -23.28 -20.85
N ALA A 690 6.55 -23.10 -20.56
CA ALA A 690 7.63 -23.89 -21.14
C ALA A 690 7.67 -25.33 -20.59
N GLU A 691 7.42 -25.52 -19.29
CA GLU A 691 7.39 -26.84 -18.66
C GLU A 691 6.20 -27.69 -19.12
N SER A 692 5.01 -27.09 -19.27
CA SER A 692 3.80 -27.77 -19.76
C SER A 692 3.96 -28.30 -21.19
N SER A 693 4.68 -27.58 -22.05
CA SER A 693 5.01 -28.00 -23.42
C SER A 693 5.99 -29.19 -23.48
N SER A 694 6.78 -29.41 -22.43
CA SER A 694 7.78 -30.48 -22.34
C SER A 694 7.21 -31.80 -21.78
N GLY A 695 6.08 -31.75 -21.06
CA GLY A 695 5.36 -32.92 -20.53
C GLY A 695 4.55 -33.69 -21.58
N GLY A 696 4.37 -33.12 -22.78
CA GLY A 696 3.59 -33.66 -23.89
C GLY A 696 4.37 -34.47 -24.92
N THR A 697 5.30 -35.34 -24.53
CA THR A 697 5.79 -36.41 -25.44
C THR A 697 5.61 -37.80 -24.84
N ASP A 698 4.44 -38.35 -25.15
CA ASP A 698 4.17 -39.78 -25.21
C ASP A 698 5.28 -40.50 -25.98
N ASN A 699 6.08 -41.30 -25.26
CA ASN A 699 6.90 -42.35 -25.85
C ASN A 699 6.48 -43.69 -25.23
N GLY A 700 5.28 -44.14 -25.58
CA GLY A 700 5.02 -45.57 -25.65
C GLY A 700 5.86 -46.21 -26.75
N GLU A 701 6.89 -46.98 -26.38
CA GLU A 701 7.38 -48.08 -27.23
C GLU A 701 8.00 -49.21 -26.37
N GLU A 702 7.34 -50.37 -26.42
CA GLU A 702 7.85 -51.67 -25.95
C GLU A 702 8.91 -52.24 -26.93
N SER A 703 9.95 -52.86 -26.35
CA SER A 703 10.87 -53.89 -26.92
C SER A 703 11.81 -53.44 -28.05
N ASP A 704 13.10 -53.76 -28.08
CA ASP A 704 13.68 -55.10 -27.93
C ASP A 704 15.20 -55.02 -27.65
N ASP A 705 15.72 -55.99 -26.91
CA ASP A 705 17.15 -56.23 -26.67
C ASP A 705 17.92 -56.48 -27.99
N SER A 706 19.08 -55.83 -28.21
CA SER A 706 20.28 -56.51 -28.71
C SER A 706 21.55 -55.64 -28.78
N GLU A 707 22.56 -56.13 -28.06
CA GLU A 707 23.98 -56.28 -28.41
C GLU A 707 24.80 -55.07 -28.93
N SER A 708 25.78 -54.76 -28.07
CA SER A 708 27.06 -54.10 -28.33
C SER A 708 27.76 -54.47 -29.64
N SER A 709 28.30 -53.47 -30.34
CA SER A 709 29.65 -53.55 -30.94
C SER A 709 30.20 -52.17 -31.30
N SER A 710 31.53 -52.17 -31.45
CA SER A 710 32.53 -51.12 -31.32
C SER A 710 32.83 -50.33 -32.60
N ASP A 711 33.77 -49.38 -32.43
CA ASP A 711 34.64 -48.69 -33.41
C ASP A 711 34.07 -47.43 -34.06
N ASP A 712 34.83 -46.39 -34.42
CA ASP A 712 36.17 -45.87 -34.11
C ASP A 712 36.30 -44.61 -35.02
N GLY A 713 37.08 -43.61 -34.63
CA GLY A 713 37.76 -42.74 -35.59
C GLY A 713 37.15 -41.37 -35.96
N GLY A 714 37.74 -40.31 -35.40
CA GLY A 714 38.63 -39.45 -36.21
C GLY A 714 38.14 -38.09 -36.72
N SER A 715 38.73 -37.02 -36.14
CA SER A 715 39.36 -35.82 -36.77
C SER A 715 38.61 -35.03 -37.86
N SER A 716 38.76 -33.73 -38.10
CA SER A 716 39.47 -32.56 -37.55
C SER A 716 39.20 -31.41 -38.57
N SER A 717 39.60 -30.20 -38.18
CA SER A 717 40.06 -29.05 -39.00
C SER A 717 39.06 -28.13 -39.70
N ASP A 718 39.11 -26.87 -39.24
CA ASP A 718 39.44 -25.62 -39.98
C ASP A 718 38.69 -25.30 -41.28
N ASP A 719 38.12 -24.10 -41.39
CA ASP A 719 38.84 -22.93 -41.94
C ASP A 719 37.97 -21.66 -41.95
N SER A 720 38.68 -20.55 -41.83
CA SER A 720 38.36 -19.14 -41.85
C SER A 720 37.73 -18.58 -43.14
N GLY A 721 37.19 -17.34 -43.05
CA GLY A 721 36.88 -16.53 -44.23
C GLY A 721 36.25 -15.17 -43.92
N ALA A 722 37.08 -14.14 -43.80
CA ALA A 722 36.68 -12.73 -43.76
C ALA A 722 36.37 -12.18 -45.17
N ASN A 723 35.48 -11.18 -45.28
CA ASN A 723 35.74 -10.00 -46.10
C ASN A 723 34.75 -8.85 -45.86
N ALA A 724 35.30 -7.65 -45.92
CA ALA A 724 34.71 -6.34 -45.66
C ALA A 724 34.25 -5.60 -46.94
N ILE A 725 33.63 -4.41 -46.72
CA ILE A 725 33.82 -3.11 -47.43
C ILE A 725 32.62 -2.47 -48.18
N GLN A 726 32.46 -1.16 -47.86
CA GLN A 726 31.89 0.01 -48.57
C GLN A 726 30.36 0.20 -48.62
N ALA A 727 29.76 1.23 -47.99
CA ALA A 727 29.91 2.69 -48.06
C ALA A 727 29.24 3.35 -49.29
N GLY A 728 28.32 4.29 -49.02
CA GLY A 728 27.69 5.20 -49.97
C GLY A 728 26.90 6.27 -49.22
N ASP A 729 27.41 7.50 -49.27
CA ASP A 729 26.93 8.73 -48.65
C ASP A 729 26.07 9.56 -49.64
N ASP A 730 25.48 10.63 -49.11
CA ASP A 730 25.15 11.94 -49.72
C ASP A 730 23.67 12.29 -50.03
N SER A 731 23.08 13.06 -49.10
CA SER A 731 22.70 14.49 -49.26
C SER A 731 21.31 14.99 -49.75
N THR A 732 20.85 16.00 -48.99
CA THR A 732 20.23 17.33 -49.37
C THR A 732 18.70 17.56 -49.47
N GLU A 733 18.21 18.28 -48.44
CA GLU A 733 17.60 19.64 -48.40
C GLU A 733 16.32 20.08 -49.19
N GLN A 734 15.42 20.68 -48.39
CA GLN A 734 14.68 21.96 -48.54
C GLN A 734 13.24 22.06 -49.17
N ALA A 735 12.29 22.37 -48.27
CA ALA A 735 11.53 23.64 -48.13
C ALA A 735 10.10 23.84 -48.71
N THR A 736 9.35 24.66 -47.93
CA THR A 736 8.08 25.41 -48.16
C THR A 736 6.78 24.64 -47.90
N GLY A 737 5.73 25.11 -47.20
CA GLY A 737 5.36 26.37 -46.54
C GLY A 737 3.82 26.57 -46.65
N GLY A 738 3.11 26.96 -45.58
CA GLY A 738 1.78 27.61 -45.71
C GLY A 738 0.68 27.33 -44.66
N SER A 739 0.34 28.39 -43.91
CA SER A 739 -1.00 28.84 -43.42
C SER A 739 -1.77 28.10 -42.30
N GLY A 740 -1.96 28.79 -41.16
CA GLY A 740 -3.04 28.59 -40.17
C GLY A 740 -4.43 29.03 -40.69
N PRO A 741 -5.53 28.93 -39.90
CA PRO A 741 -5.79 29.62 -38.60
C PRO A 741 -6.33 28.65 -37.51
N GLY A 742 -6.52 28.92 -36.21
CA GLY A 742 -6.71 30.13 -35.42
C GLY A 742 -8.12 30.16 -34.78
N PHE A 743 -8.30 29.63 -33.57
CA PHE A 743 -9.41 29.81 -32.59
C PHE A 743 -8.88 29.25 -31.25
N GLY A 744 -8.97 29.83 -30.04
CA GLY A 744 -9.84 30.84 -29.47
C GLY A 744 -10.47 30.29 -28.19
N VAL A 745 -9.69 30.10 -27.12
CA VAL A 745 -10.16 29.56 -25.83
C VAL A 745 -10.77 30.68 -24.97
N ALA A 746 -12.00 30.48 -24.51
CA ALA A 746 -12.69 31.36 -23.57
C ALA A 746 -12.82 30.63 -22.23
N ALA A 747 -12.18 31.18 -21.19
CA ALA A 747 -12.33 30.74 -19.81
C ALA A 747 -13.67 31.23 -19.22
N ALA A 748 -14.37 30.36 -18.49
CA ALA A 748 -15.51 30.71 -17.66
C ALA A 748 -15.33 30.12 -16.26
N VAL A 749 -15.13 31.03 -15.30
CA VAL A 749 -15.08 30.83 -13.85
C VAL A 749 -16.48 30.52 -13.33
N ALA A 750 -16.61 29.55 -12.42
CA ALA A 750 -17.80 29.38 -11.58
C ALA A 750 -17.39 29.10 -10.13
N ALA A 751 -17.79 30.00 -9.24
CA ALA A 751 -17.67 29.93 -7.79
C ALA A 751 -19.05 29.69 -7.17
N LEU A 752 -19.19 28.72 -6.26
CA LEU A 752 -20.28 28.56 -5.28
C LEU A 752 -19.72 27.64 -4.17
N GLY A 753 -19.75 27.90 -2.87
CA GLY A 753 -20.63 28.76 -2.07
C GLY A 753 -21.48 27.88 -1.14
N ALA A 754 -21.10 27.84 0.15
CA ALA A 754 -21.71 27.06 1.25
C ALA A 754 -23.25 27.04 1.29
N GLY A 755 -23.83 25.88 1.67
CA GLY A 755 -25.28 25.69 1.81
C GLY A 755 -25.65 24.70 2.91
N ALA A 756 -26.15 25.24 4.03
CA ALA A 756 -26.62 24.56 5.22
C ALA A 756 -27.75 23.53 4.99
N TYR A 757 -27.67 22.40 5.71
CA TYR A 757 -28.72 21.39 5.80
C TYR A 757 -29.89 21.88 6.67
N GLY A 758 -31.06 22.07 6.05
CA GLY A 758 -32.33 22.31 6.71
C GLY A 758 -33.32 21.18 6.44
N ARG A 759 -33.58 20.34 7.45
CA ARG A 759 -34.69 19.36 7.49
C ARG A 759 -36.02 20.04 7.15
N LEU A 760 -36.78 19.46 6.21
CA LEU A 760 -38.22 19.69 6.12
C LEU A 760 -38.97 18.36 5.98
N GLN A 761 -39.66 18.02 7.09
CA GLN A 761 -40.72 17.04 7.16
C GLN A 761 -41.83 17.35 6.15
N ARG A 762 -42.26 16.34 5.39
CA ARG A 762 -43.57 16.33 4.71
C ARG A 762 -44.64 15.78 5.65
N ALA A 763 -45.72 16.54 5.78
CA ALA A 763 -47.03 16.03 6.18
C ALA A 763 -48.09 16.69 5.27
N ASP A 764 -48.72 15.84 4.46
CA ASP A 764 -50.14 15.73 4.10
C ASP A 764 -51.04 16.92 3.66
N GLU A 765 -51.92 16.54 2.72
CA GLU A 765 -53.22 17.13 2.30
C GLU A 765 -53.13 18.47 1.52
N ASP A 766 -53.51 18.58 0.24
CA ASP A 766 -54.74 18.17 -0.47
C ASP A 766 -54.51 18.17 -2.01
#